data_AF-A0A940PUZ9-F1
#
_entry.id   AF-A0A940PUZ9-F1
#
_cell.length_a   1.000
_cell.length_b   1.000
_cell.length_c   1.000
_cell.angle_alpha   90.00
_cell.angle_beta   90.00
_cell.angle_gamma   90.00
#
_symmetry.space_group_name_H-M   'P 1'
#
loop_
_entity.id
_entity.type
_entity.pdbx_description
1 polymer ?
#
loop_
_entity_poly.entity_id
_entity_poly.type
_entity_poly.pdbx_seq_one_letter_code
_entity_poly.pdbx_strand_id
1 'polypeptide(L)'
;MAKRLLLIVAVISITLATAAQQQLMTDSQMRRMRNPVRKTSPEFFKTPEATRIGEQLLLYQRITGGWPKNIDMAKPLTDKEREQVMRDKQRRDDSTTDNGATSMQMAYLARLFQATGDERFREAFRHAVDFLLSGQYDNGGWPQFWPEMQGYQLHITYNDDAMVNTMKLLRDVANTQAPYTKDLTTNKQRKLAQKAFDKGIECILATQIHIDGQLTVWCQQHDRNTYAPAPARAYELPSYCSQESASIVELLMQLPHPDKRVKAAVHAAMQWFDKNKLTGVRIVRTGRWGSNNRDTKLVEDSTAGPLWARYYDLKHCEPYVCDRDGIPRRRLEDIGPERRNGYGWYGDRPAMLYPLYNQWADKFDPENKVSISLTTKGANENGTMQLYRQPSPDLHDFDTVVSEGQSIQQAIENAPANPAKPYKILIRKGTYSQKVIIDRPNIVLVGEQRDSTVIVLAELSKNRTVKEYKGKPVGNGVIVLQEGADDCIISGLTVYNNYGTAIEPGNTAHQMSIFGRATRTIVINCNVWADGNDALSLWAPGGNGMYYHSDLYLRCKGVDFLCPRGWCYATRCRLEGDGHALIWHDGRGDKSKKLVITNSTFDALRPTPLGRYHHDSQFYIVNCKLSENVIDEDIRYAYTDKVLDPCPWGKRVYYYGCTRDGGDSGWLKDNLQESAESPEFHGITALWTFGGQWDPECRIRELWNVLAY
;
A
#
# COMPACT_ATOMS: atom_id res chain seq x y z
N MET A 1 -6.24 -19.71 -58.73
CA MET A 1 -6.80 -19.74 -57.35
C MET A 1 -5.84 -19.21 -56.28
N ALA A 2 -4.52 -19.32 -56.43
CA ALA A 2 -3.54 -18.88 -55.41
C ALA A 2 -3.54 -17.37 -55.08
N LYS A 3 -3.81 -16.47 -56.05
CA LYS A 3 -3.82 -15.01 -55.81
C LYS A 3 -5.04 -14.50 -55.03
N ARG A 4 -6.17 -15.21 -55.03
CA ARG A 4 -7.36 -14.85 -54.21
C ARG A 4 -7.24 -15.34 -52.76
N LEU A 5 -6.48 -16.40 -52.52
CA LEU A 5 -6.25 -16.93 -51.17
C LEU A 5 -5.29 -16.05 -50.35
N LEU A 6 -4.25 -15.48 -50.99
CA LEU A 6 -3.32 -14.55 -50.35
C LEU A 6 -3.95 -13.22 -49.93
N LEU A 7 -4.91 -12.70 -50.71
CA LEU A 7 -5.60 -11.45 -50.36
C LEU A 7 -6.58 -11.65 -49.18
N ILE A 8 -7.23 -12.82 -49.10
CA ILE A 8 -8.15 -13.16 -48.00
C ILE A 8 -7.38 -13.44 -46.70
N VAL A 9 -6.23 -14.12 -46.78
CA VAL A 9 -5.36 -14.34 -45.61
C VAL A 9 -4.73 -13.04 -45.12
N ALA A 10 -4.33 -12.12 -46.01
CA ALA A 10 -3.78 -10.82 -45.60
C ALA A 10 -4.84 -9.90 -44.94
N VAL A 11 -6.08 -9.88 -45.46
CA VAL A 11 -7.17 -9.08 -44.87
C VAL A 11 -7.65 -9.66 -43.55
N ILE A 12 -7.69 -11.00 -43.40
CA ILE A 12 -8.00 -11.66 -42.12
C ILE A 12 -6.87 -11.45 -41.09
N SER A 13 -5.61 -11.40 -41.54
CA SER A 13 -4.45 -11.15 -40.66
C SER A 13 -4.39 -9.68 -40.19
N ILE A 14 -4.82 -8.71 -41.01
CA ILE A 14 -4.90 -7.28 -40.64
C ILE A 14 -6.13 -6.99 -39.76
N THR A 15 -7.24 -7.73 -39.93
CA THR A 15 -8.40 -7.62 -39.02
C THR A 15 -8.19 -8.36 -37.69
N LEU A 16 -7.40 -9.45 -37.67
CA LEU A 16 -7.00 -10.11 -36.41
C LEU A 16 -5.90 -9.36 -35.65
N ALA A 17 -4.98 -8.69 -36.35
CA ALA A 17 -3.95 -7.84 -35.71
C ALA A 17 -4.55 -6.58 -35.07
N THR A 18 -5.67 -6.06 -35.59
CA THR A 18 -6.39 -4.92 -34.97
C THR A 18 -7.33 -5.36 -33.85
N ALA A 19 -7.77 -6.63 -33.81
CA ALA A 19 -8.52 -7.20 -32.69
C ALA A 19 -7.62 -7.64 -31.52
N ALA A 20 -6.38 -8.05 -31.79
CA ALA A 20 -5.42 -8.51 -30.77
C ALA A 20 -4.71 -7.39 -29.99
N GLN A 21 -5.04 -6.12 -30.28
CA GLN A 21 -4.53 -4.93 -29.57
C GLN A 21 -5.64 -4.16 -28.82
N GLN A 22 -6.78 -4.79 -28.54
CA GLN A 22 -7.65 -4.31 -27.47
C GLN A 22 -7.02 -4.68 -26.13
N GLN A 23 -6.18 -3.77 -25.59
CA GLN A 23 -5.97 -3.69 -24.15
C GLN A 23 -7.36 -3.75 -23.49
N LEU A 24 -7.64 -4.82 -22.75
CA LEU A 24 -8.83 -4.94 -21.92
C LEU A 24 -8.82 -3.75 -20.94
N MET A 25 -9.57 -2.71 -21.28
CA MET A 25 -9.77 -1.58 -20.39
C MET A 25 -10.35 -2.10 -19.08
N THR A 26 -9.73 -1.71 -17.98
CA THR A 26 -10.23 -2.08 -16.64
C THR A 26 -11.66 -1.57 -16.46
N ASP A 27 -12.47 -2.24 -15.64
CA ASP A 27 -13.82 -1.77 -15.28
C ASP A 27 -13.81 -0.33 -14.74
N SER A 28 -12.70 0.10 -14.11
CA SER A 28 -12.48 1.48 -13.67
C SER A 28 -12.31 2.46 -14.83
N GLN A 29 -11.58 2.07 -15.89
CA GLN A 29 -11.43 2.83 -17.12
C GLN A 29 -12.74 2.88 -17.91
N MET A 30 -13.49 1.77 -17.96
CA MET A 30 -14.83 1.72 -18.55
C MET A 30 -15.84 2.59 -17.79
N ARG A 31 -15.84 2.57 -16.44
CA ARG A 31 -16.66 3.49 -15.62
C ARG A 31 -16.25 4.95 -15.81
N ARG A 32 -14.95 5.26 -15.87
CA ARG A 32 -14.44 6.61 -16.18
C ARG A 32 -14.88 7.08 -17.56
N MET A 33 -14.87 6.22 -18.58
CA MET A 33 -15.38 6.55 -19.93
C MET A 33 -16.91 6.70 -19.99
N ARG A 34 -17.63 6.06 -19.06
CA ARG A 34 -19.09 6.15 -18.95
C ARG A 34 -19.59 7.31 -18.10
N ASN A 35 -18.72 8.04 -17.39
CA ASN A 35 -19.13 9.17 -16.57
C ASN A 35 -19.72 10.29 -17.46
N PRO A 36 -21.02 10.60 -17.36
CA PRO A 36 -21.66 11.62 -18.20
C PRO A 36 -21.02 13.01 -18.09
N VAL A 37 -20.39 13.33 -16.95
CA VAL A 37 -19.70 14.61 -16.72
C VAL A 37 -18.44 14.76 -17.60
N ARG A 38 -17.94 13.69 -18.21
CA ARG A 38 -16.80 13.72 -19.14
C ARG A 38 -17.20 13.82 -20.61
N LYS A 39 -18.50 13.93 -20.93
CA LYS A 39 -18.97 14.06 -22.31
C LYS A 39 -18.41 15.33 -22.96
N THR A 40 -18.06 15.23 -24.23
CA THR A 40 -17.50 16.34 -25.03
C THR A 40 -18.30 16.65 -26.30
N SER A 41 -19.24 15.77 -26.69
CA SER A 41 -20.03 15.93 -27.91
C SER A 41 -20.99 17.12 -27.81
N PRO A 42 -20.96 18.08 -28.76
CA PRO A 42 -21.88 19.23 -28.77
C PRO A 42 -23.36 18.83 -28.74
N GLU A 43 -23.74 17.75 -29.42
CA GLU A 43 -25.14 17.31 -29.47
C GLU A 43 -25.66 16.84 -28.11
N PHE A 44 -24.79 16.24 -27.29
CA PHE A 44 -25.18 15.82 -25.94
C PHE A 44 -25.56 17.03 -25.07
N PHE A 45 -24.83 18.14 -25.17
CA PHE A 45 -25.07 19.34 -24.37
C PHE A 45 -26.34 20.11 -24.75
N LYS A 46 -27.04 19.71 -25.83
CA LYS A 46 -28.36 20.21 -26.21
C LYS A 46 -29.51 19.39 -25.62
N THR A 47 -29.21 18.31 -24.90
CA THR A 47 -30.24 17.39 -24.36
C THR A 47 -30.75 17.84 -23.00
N PRO A 48 -32.01 17.52 -22.63
CA PRO A 48 -32.54 17.76 -21.28
C PRO A 48 -31.71 17.07 -20.18
N GLU A 49 -31.14 15.91 -20.49
CA GLU A 49 -30.28 15.17 -19.58
C GLU A 49 -29.00 15.95 -19.25
N ALA A 50 -28.41 16.64 -20.22
CA ALA A 50 -27.23 17.46 -19.97
C ALA A 50 -27.56 18.66 -19.06
N THR A 51 -28.70 19.32 -19.28
CA THR A 51 -29.18 20.38 -18.41
C THR A 51 -29.42 19.85 -16.99
N ARG A 52 -30.08 18.70 -16.83
CA ARG A 52 -30.34 18.08 -15.52
C ARG A 52 -29.04 17.78 -14.76
N ILE A 53 -28.03 17.22 -15.44
CA ILE A 53 -26.71 16.98 -14.85
C ILE A 53 -26.07 18.32 -14.45
N GLY A 54 -26.10 19.33 -15.32
CA GLY A 54 -25.57 20.67 -15.03
C GLY A 54 -26.20 21.30 -13.80
N GLU A 55 -27.53 21.26 -13.67
CA GLU A 55 -28.24 21.73 -12.49
C GLU A 55 -27.82 20.99 -11.23
N GLN A 56 -27.61 19.67 -11.33
CA GLN A 56 -27.11 18.89 -10.21
C GLN A 56 -25.66 19.26 -9.85
N LEU A 57 -24.80 19.58 -10.81
CA LEU A 57 -23.46 20.10 -10.54
C LEU A 57 -23.50 21.42 -9.76
N LEU A 58 -24.47 22.31 -10.05
CA LEU A 58 -24.70 23.53 -9.27
C LEU A 58 -25.12 23.25 -7.82
N LEU A 59 -25.79 22.12 -7.57
CA LEU A 59 -26.13 21.69 -6.21
C LEU A 59 -24.89 21.20 -5.45
N TYR A 60 -23.98 20.50 -6.13
CA TYR A 60 -22.77 19.97 -5.51
C TYR A 60 -21.66 21.00 -5.31
N GLN A 61 -21.68 22.14 -6.01
CA GLN A 61 -20.67 23.20 -5.80
C GLN A 61 -20.75 23.73 -4.37
N ARG A 62 -19.60 23.72 -3.68
CA ARG A 62 -19.47 24.23 -2.31
C ARG A 62 -19.37 25.76 -2.31
N ILE A 63 -19.54 26.36 -1.13
CA ILE A 63 -19.39 27.81 -0.91
C ILE A 63 -17.98 28.32 -1.29
N THR A 64 -17.00 27.42 -1.28
CA THR A 64 -15.63 27.70 -1.74
C THR A 64 -15.52 27.95 -3.24
N GLY A 65 -16.52 27.51 -4.03
CA GLY A 65 -16.47 27.45 -5.49
C GLY A 65 -15.95 26.12 -6.06
N GLY A 66 -15.42 25.23 -5.22
CA GLY A 66 -14.93 23.90 -5.61
C GLY A 66 -15.98 22.79 -5.49
N TRP A 67 -15.60 21.57 -5.87
CA TRP A 67 -16.43 20.37 -5.77
C TRP A 67 -15.77 19.27 -4.93
N PRO A 68 -16.58 18.42 -4.26
CA PRO A 68 -16.10 17.17 -3.69
C PRO A 68 -15.75 16.14 -4.78
N LYS A 69 -14.99 15.11 -4.40
CA LYS A 69 -14.58 14.01 -5.28
C LYS A 69 -15.35 12.72 -5.03
N ASN A 70 -15.21 11.76 -5.93
CA ASN A 70 -15.70 10.37 -5.80
C ASN A 70 -17.23 10.24 -5.63
N ILE A 71 -18.00 11.21 -6.09
CA ILE A 71 -19.47 11.18 -6.14
C ILE A 71 -19.91 11.03 -7.59
N ASP A 72 -20.85 10.12 -7.86
CA ASP A 72 -21.56 10.09 -9.15
C ASP A 72 -22.59 11.22 -9.21
N MET A 73 -22.11 12.42 -9.56
CA MET A 73 -22.95 13.62 -9.66
C MET A 73 -23.88 13.60 -10.88
N ALA A 74 -23.84 12.56 -11.73
CA ALA A 74 -24.81 12.41 -12.81
C ALA A 74 -26.03 11.59 -12.37
N LYS A 75 -25.91 10.69 -11.38
CA LYS A 75 -27.05 9.92 -10.85
C LYS A 75 -28.14 10.85 -10.31
N PRO A 76 -29.41 10.75 -10.75
CA PRO A 76 -30.50 11.54 -10.18
C PRO A 76 -30.60 11.39 -8.65
N LEU A 77 -30.82 12.51 -7.95
CA LEU A 77 -30.96 12.54 -6.50
C LEU A 77 -32.40 12.26 -6.08
N THR A 78 -32.55 11.47 -5.02
CA THR A 78 -33.76 11.43 -4.19
C THR A 78 -33.90 12.72 -3.38
N ASP A 79 -35.09 13.00 -2.84
CA ASP A 79 -35.34 14.20 -2.04
C ASP A 79 -34.41 14.26 -0.81
N LYS A 80 -34.22 13.13 -0.13
CA LYS A 80 -33.31 13.02 1.02
C LYS A 80 -31.85 13.29 0.64
N GLU A 81 -31.37 12.74 -0.48
CA GLU A 81 -30.03 13.03 -1.00
C GLU A 81 -29.90 14.52 -1.37
N ARG A 82 -30.93 15.11 -1.97
CA ARG A 82 -30.95 16.53 -2.35
C ARG A 82 -30.84 17.44 -1.13
N GLU A 83 -31.61 17.18 -0.08
CA GLU A 83 -31.53 17.92 1.18
C GLU A 83 -30.14 17.82 1.82
N GLN A 84 -29.52 16.63 1.78
CA GLN A 84 -28.16 16.45 2.28
C GLN A 84 -27.15 17.28 1.48
N VAL A 85 -27.21 17.23 0.14
CA VAL A 85 -26.33 18.02 -0.73
C VAL A 85 -26.50 19.53 -0.47
N MET A 86 -27.74 19.98 -0.22
CA MET A 86 -28.02 21.37 0.11
C MET A 86 -27.43 21.78 1.47
N ARG A 87 -27.44 20.91 2.48
CA ARG A 87 -26.75 21.14 3.76
C ARG A 87 -25.24 21.22 3.56
N ASP A 88 -24.69 20.35 2.71
CA ASP A 88 -23.26 20.26 2.46
C ASP A 88 -22.70 21.46 1.66
N LYS A 89 -23.55 22.31 1.06
CA LYS A 89 -23.09 23.50 0.31
C LYS A 89 -22.18 24.42 1.12
N GLN A 90 -22.36 24.49 2.44
CA GLN A 90 -21.56 25.36 3.30
C GLN A 90 -20.20 24.76 3.69
N ARG A 91 -19.90 23.51 3.31
CA ARG A 91 -18.64 22.85 3.64
C ARG A 91 -17.45 23.53 2.97
N ARG A 92 -16.32 23.51 3.68
CA ARG A 92 -15.04 24.11 3.26
C ARG A 92 -13.87 23.13 3.35
N ASP A 93 -14.13 21.91 3.78
CA ASP A 93 -13.16 20.85 4.09
C ASP A 93 -13.10 19.74 3.01
N ASP A 94 -14.00 19.75 2.02
CA ASP A 94 -14.12 18.69 1.01
C ASP A 94 -13.91 19.13 -0.44
N SER A 95 -13.63 20.41 -0.69
CA SER A 95 -13.33 20.94 -2.02
C SER A 95 -11.90 20.60 -2.46
N THR A 96 -11.73 20.08 -3.67
CA THR A 96 -10.46 19.48 -4.11
C THR A 96 -10.29 19.45 -5.63
N THR A 97 -9.05 19.26 -6.09
CA THR A 97 -8.70 18.93 -7.48
C THR A 97 -8.28 17.47 -7.67
N ASP A 98 -8.31 16.67 -6.60
CA ASP A 98 -7.98 15.24 -6.64
C ASP A 98 -9.00 14.44 -7.46
N ASN A 99 -8.54 13.34 -8.09
CA ASN A 99 -9.37 12.49 -8.95
C ASN A 99 -10.13 13.21 -10.09
N GLY A 100 -9.68 14.41 -10.48
CA GLY A 100 -10.34 15.24 -11.50
C GLY A 100 -11.53 16.04 -10.99
N ALA A 101 -11.77 16.07 -9.68
CA ALA A 101 -12.77 16.97 -9.09
C ALA A 101 -12.45 18.44 -9.43
N THR A 102 -13.49 19.26 -9.42
CA THR A 102 -13.50 20.67 -9.86
C THR A 102 -13.22 20.84 -11.37
N SER A 103 -12.10 20.35 -11.89
CA SER A 103 -11.72 20.48 -13.31
C SER A 103 -12.72 19.80 -14.27
N MET A 104 -13.21 18.60 -13.95
CA MET A 104 -14.23 17.91 -14.75
C MET A 104 -15.54 18.70 -14.80
N GLN A 105 -16.00 19.19 -13.64
CA GLN A 105 -17.24 19.95 -13.51
C GLN A 105 -17.13 21.29 -14.26
N MET A 106 -16.00 21.99 -14.13
CA MET A 106 -15.74 23.22 -14.88
C MET A 106 -15.80 22.99 -16.39
N ALA A 107 -15.16 21.95 -16.90
CA ALA A 107 -15.16 21.63 -18.33
C ALA A 107 -16.58 21.26 -18.84
N TYR A 108 -17.40 20.64 -18.00
CA TYR A 108 -18.79 20.33 -18.30
C TYR A 108 -19.65 21.59 -18.37
N LEU A 109 -19.59 22.43 -17.32
CA LEU A 109 -20.36 23.66 -17.22
C LEU A 109 -20.00 24.66 -18.33
N ALA A 110 -18.73 24.74 -18.71
CA ALA A 110 -18.28 25.56 -19.84
C ALA A 110 -18.96 25.16 -21.16
N ARG A 111 -19.01 23.85 -21.46
CA ARG A 111 -19.67 23.33 -22.67
C ARG A 111 -21.19 23.50 -22.61
N LEU A 112 -21.79 23.27 -21.44
CA LEU A 112 -23.22 23.44 -21.25
C LEU A 112 -23.64 24.91 -21.40
N PHE A 113 -22.87 25.84 -20.86
CA PHE A 113 -23.08 27.27 -21.07
C PHE A 113 -23.01 27.63 -22.57
N GLN A 114 -22.03 27.13 -23.31
CA GLN A 114 -21.95 27.37 -24.76
C GLN A 114 -23.16 26.84 -25.54
N ALA A 115 -23.75 25.72 -25.09
CA ALA A 115 -24.92 25.14 -25.73
C ALA A 115 -26.24 25.84 -25.37
N THR A 116 -26.33 26.44 -24.17
CA THR A 116 -27.61 26.90 -23.59
C THR A 116 -27.71 28.40 -23.36
N GLY A 117 -26.59 29.10 -23.17
CA GLY A 117 -26.55 30.50 -22.75
C GLY A 117 -26.97 30.76 -21.30
N ASP A 118 -27.24 29.73 -20.48
CA ASP A 118 -27.70 29.89 -19.10
C ASP A 118 -26.58 30.44 -18.20
N GLU A 119 -26.76 31.68 -17.74
CA GLU A 119 -25.76 32.41 -16.96
C GLU A 119 -25.43 31.76 -15.62
N ARG A 120 -26.30 30.91 -15.06
CA ARG A 120 -26.01 30.19 -13.80
C ARG A 120 -24.77 29.29 -13.94
N PHE A 121 -24.60 28.65 -15.10
CA PHE A 121 -23.43 27.80 -15.37
C PHE A 121 -22.16 28.63 -15.53
N ARG A 122 -22.28 29.84 -16.11
CA ARG A 122 -21.18 30.80 -16.22
C ARG A 122 -20.73 31.29 -14.84
N GLU A 123 -21.66 31.69 -13.97
CA GLU A 123 -21.30 32.18 -12.64
C GLU A 123 -20.69 31.06 -11.77
N ALA A 124 -21.22 29.83 -11.84
CA ALA A 124 -20.60 28.68 -11.20
C ALA A 124 -19.18 28.40 -11.72
N PHE A 125 -18.96 28.50 -13.03
CA PHE A 125 -17.63 28.39 -13.62
C PHE A 125 -16.69 29.49 -13.10
N ARG A 126 -17.14 30.73 -12.98
CA ARG A 126 -16.34 31.85 -12.45
C ARG A 126 -15.95 31.64 -11.00
N HIS A 127 -16.88 31.21 -10.15
CA HIS A 127 -16.57 30.84 -8.76
C HIS A 127 -15.53 29.73 -8.69
N ALA A 128 -15.58 28.77 -9.62
CA ALA A 128 -14.59 27.70 -9.70
C ALA A 128 -13.21 28.20 -10.14
N VAL A 129 -13.14 29.17 -11.06
CA VAL A 129 -11.87 29.84 -11.40
C VAL A 129 -11.30 30.55 -10.17
N ASP A 130 -12.14 31.27 -9.42
CA ASP A 130 -11.72 31.97 -8.21
C ASP A 130 -11.26 30.98 -7.11
N PHE A 131 -11.93 29.84 -6.99
CA PHE A 131 -11.50 28.72 -6.13
C PHE A 131 -10.09 28.23 -6.50
N LEU A 132 -9.84 27.92 -7.79
CA LEU A 132 -8.52 27.48 -8.25
C LEU A 132 -7.44 28.53 -7.98
N LEU A 133 -7.73 29.81 -8.22
CA LEU A 133 -6.80 30.90 -7.95
C LEU A 133 -6.52 31.07 -6.46
N SER A 134 -7.53 30.90 -5.60
CA SER A 134 -7.39 31.05 -4.13
C SER A 134 -6.55 29.96 -3.48
N GLY A 135 -6.43 28.79 -4.12
CA GLY A 135 -5.66 27.66 -3.60
C GLY A 135 -4.16 27.74 -3.88
N GLN A 136 -3.71 28.66 -4.76
CA GLN A 136 -2.30 28.73 -5.12
C GLN A 136 -1.47 29.30 -3.97
N TYR A 137 -0.43 28.58 -3.55
CA TYR A 137 0.57 29.08 -2.61
C TYR A 137 1.41 30.20 -3.21
N ASP A 138 2.08 30.99 -2.37
CA ASP A 138 2.93 32.09 -2.82
C ASP A 138 4.03 31.65 -3.80
N ASN A 139 4.56 30.44 -3.57
CA ASN A 139 5.56 29.78 -4.41
C ASN A 139 5.01 29.12 -5.69
N GLY A 140 3.70 29.20 -5.92
CA GLY A 140 3.07 28.73 -7.16
C GLY A 140 2.52 27.31 -7.13
N GLY A 141 2.74 26.54 -6.06
CA GLY A 141 2.19 25.20 -5.90
C GLY A 141 0.71 25.20 -5.49
N TRP A 142 0.06 24.04 -5.58
CA TRP A 142 -1.33 23.84 -5.12
C TRP A 142 -1.44 22.68 -4.12
N PRO A 143 -2.21 22.83 -3.04
CA PRO A 143 -2.59 21.73 -2.16
C PRO A 143 -3.58 20.77 -2.85
N GLN A 144 -3.82 19.61 -2.23
CA GLN A 144 -4.83 18.67 -2.72
C GLN A 144 -6.26 19.13 -2.39
N PHE A 145 -6.46 19.72 -1.20
CA PHE A 145 -7.73 20.24 -0.69
C PHE A 145 -7.52 21.66 -0.17
N TRP A 146 -8.54 22.53 -0.22
CA TRP A 146 -8.48 23.86 0.39
C TRP A 146 -9.88 24.46 0.55
N PRO A 147 -10.09 25.41 1.49
CA PRO A 147 -9.11 26.02 2.41
C PRO A 147 -8.80 25.21 3.67
N GLU A 148 -9.64 24.27 4.08
CA GLU A 148 -9.51 23.56 5.37
C GLU A 148 -8.89 22.17 5.19
N MET A 149 -7.58 22.15 4.92
CA MET A 149 -6.78 20.95 4.62
C MET A 149 -6.05 20.38 5.83
N GLN A 150 -5.87 19.06 5.86
CA GLN A 150 -5.21 18.33 6.95
C GLN A 150 -4.19 17.31 6.44
N GLY A 151 -3.15 17.05 7.25
CA GLY A 151 -2.11 16.06 6.94
C GLY A 151 -1.46 16.31 5.57
N TYR A 152 -1.31 15.26 4.77
CA TYR A 152 -0.65 15.34 3.47
C TYR A 152 -1.37 16.24 2.44
N GLN A 153 -2.63 16.62 2.68
CA GLN A 153 -3.40 17.48 1.77
C GLN A 153 -2.76 18.87 1.61
N LEU A 154 -1.91 19.27 2.56
CA LEU A 154 -1.15 20.52 2.58
C LEU A 154 -0.04 20.56 1.51
N HIS A 155 0.45 19.40 1.03
CA HIS A 155 1.58 19.34 0.13
C HIS A 155 1.25 19.84 -1.28
N ILE A 156 2.27 20.31 -2.00
CA ILE A 156 2.19 20.58 -3.44
C ILE A 156 1.85 19.25 -4.13
N THR A 157 0.69 19.18 -4.78
CA THR A 157 0.11 17.89 -5.19
C THR A 157 0.09 17.70 -6.70
N TYR A 158 0.97 16.83 -7.20
CA TYR A 158 0.93 16.33 -8.58
C TYR A 158 0.08 15.07 -8.73
N ASN A 159 -0.13 14.31 -7.64
CA ASN A 159 -0.95 13.09 -7.64
C ASN A 159 -2.27 13.24 -8.41
N ASP A 160 -2.61 12.22 -9.21
CA ASP A 160 -3.80 12.18 -10.06
C ASP A 160 -3.89 13.39 -11.01
N ASP A 161 -2.74 13.90 -11.44
CA ASP A 161 -2.55 15.10 -12.26
C ASP A 161 -3.18 16.38 -11.65
N ALA A 162 -3.40 16.46 -10.33
CA ALA A 162 -4.20 17.53 -9.71
C ALA A 162 -3.69 18.95 -10.05
N MET A 163 -2.42 19.24 -9.79
CA MET A 163 -1.80 20.52 -10.17
C MET A 163 -1.69 20.68 -11.69
N VAL A 164 -1.33 19.63 -12.43
CA VAL A 164 -1.19 19.70 -13.90
C VAL A 164 -2.53 20.05 -14.58
N ASN A 165 -3.63 19.43 -14.17
CA ASN A 165 -4.96 19.72 -14.69
C ASN A 165 -5.43 21.13 -14.32
N THR A 166 -5.12 21.57 -13.09
CA THR A 166 -5.37 22.96 -12.66
C THR A 166 -4.65 23.94 -13.56
N MET A 167 -3.36 23.71 -13.81
CA MET A 167 -2.54 24.56 -14.68
C MET A 167 -3.01 24.55 -16.13
N LYS A 168 -3.32 23.38 -16.70
CA LYS A 168 -3.89 23.25 -18.06
C LYS A 168 -5.18 24.06 -18.18
N LEU A 169 -6.09 23.95 -17.20
CA LEU A 169 -7.34 24.70 -17.19
C LEU A 169 -7.08 26.22 -17.11
N LEU A 170 -6.21 26.68 -16.20
CA LEU A 170 -5.91 28.11 -16.05
C LEU A 170 -5.24 28.69 -17.30
N ARG A 171 -4.33 27.95 -17.94
CA ARG A 171 -3.74 28.32 -19.23
C ARG A 171 -4.81 28.47 -20.31
N ASP A 172 -5.70 27.48 -20.43
CA ASP A 172 -6.72 27.48 -21.46
C ASP A 172 -7.75 28.60 -21.21
N VAL A 173 -8.07 28.91 -19.94
CA VAL A 173 -8.85 30.10 -19.55
C VAL A 173 -8.15 31.39 -19.94
N ALA A 174 -6.85 31.53 -19.64
CA ALA A 174 -6.07 32.72 -19.98
C ALA A 174 -6.05 32.98 -21.49
N ASN A 175 -5.88 31.91 -22.28
CA ASN A 175 -5.78 31.93 -23.73
C ASN A 175 -7.14 31.90 -24.45
N THR A 176 -8.25 31.86 -23.71
CA THR A 176 -9.61 31.71 -24.26
C THR A 176 -9.77 30.48 -25.18
N GLN A 177 -9.07 29.40 -24.85
CA GLN A 177 -9.08 28.15 -25.60
C GLN A 177 -10.35 27.36 -25.28
N ALA A 178 -11.04 26.89 -26.33
CA ALA A 178 -12.29 26.14 -26.18
C ALA A 178 -12.11 24.92 -25.25
N PRO A 179 -13.07 24.66 -24.32
CA PRO A 179 -14.39 25.28 -24.21
C PRO A 179 -14.44 26.58 -23.37
N TYR A 180 -13.31 27.16 -22.98
CA TYR A 180 -13.25 28.32 -22.06
C TYR A 180 -13.23 29.65 -22.83
N THR A 181 -14.35 29.97 -23.49
CA THR A 181 -14.49 31.20 -24.29
C THR A 181 -14.44 32.48 -23.45
N LYS A 182 -14.20 33.61 -24.11
CA LYS A 182 -13.99 34.92 -23.48
C LYS A 182 -15.14 35.40 -22.60
N ASP A 183 -16.37 34.99 -22.92
CA ASP A 183 -17.61 35.30 -22.21
C ASP A 183 -17.76 34.54 -20.89
N LEU A 184 -17.16 33.36 -20.75
CA LEU A 184 -17.18 32.58 -19.51
C LEU A 184 -16.44 33.27 -18.34
N THR A 185 -15.44 34.12 -18.63
CA THR A 185 -14.55 34.68 -17.61
C THR A 185 -14.37 36.19 -17.77
N THR A 186 -13.99 36.85 -16.68
CA THR A 186 -13.65 38.27 -16.73
C THR A 186 -12.22 38.48 -17.25
N ASN A 187 -11.92 39.68 -17.77
CA ASN A 187 -10.55 40.07 -18.12
C ASN A 187 -9.59 39.93 -16.92
N LYS A 188 -10.06 40.22 -15.71
CA LYS A 188 -9.29 40.10 -14.47
C LYS A 188 -8.93 38.64 -14.19
N GLN A 189 -9.90 37.73 -14.27
CA GLN A 189 -9.68 36.29 -14.07
C GLN A 189 -8.67 35.73 -15.06
N ARG A 190 -8.75 36.11 -16.34
CA ARG A 190 -7.78 35.63 -17.35
C ARG A 190 -6.35 36.10 -17.09
N LYS A 191 -6.16 37.36 -16.67
CA LYS A 191 -4.84 37.87 -16.27
C LYS A 191 -4.30 37.15 -15.04
N LEU A 192 -5.16 36.90 -14.04
CA LEU A 192 -4.77 36.14 -12.85
C LEU A 192 -4.45 34.68 -13.18
N ALA A 193 -5.22 34.06 -14.07
CA ALA A 193 -4.99 32.70 -14.53
C ALA A 193 -3.64 32.56 -15.25
N GLN A 194 -3.27 33.52 -16.11
CA GLN A 194 -1.94 33.54 -16.72
C GLN A 194 -0.84 33.65 -15.67
N LYS A 195 -0.95 34.63 -14.74
CA LYS A 195 0.04 34.81 -13.67
C LYS A 195 0.18 33.57 -12.79
N ALA A 196 -0.94 32.91 -12.48
CA ALA A 196 -0.95 31.68 -11.71
C ALA A 196 -0.30 30.53 -12.48
N PHE A 197 -0.57 30.40 -13.78
CA PHE A 197 0.09 29.42 -14.64
C PHE A 197 1.60 29.62 -14.65
N ASP A 198 2.08 30.85 -14.86
CA ASP A 198 3.50 31.17 -14.90
C ASP A 198 4.20 30.84 -13.57
N LYS A 199 3.58 31.19 -12.44
CA LYS A 199 4.05 30.79 -11.10
C LYS A 199 4.08 29.26 -10.90
N GLY A 200 3.10 28.55 -11.45
CA GLY A 200 3.05 27.10 -11.38
C GLY A 200 4.22 26.45 -12.12
N ILE A 201 4.68 27.04 -13.24
CA ILE A 201 5.88 26.58 -13.94
C ILE A 201 7.13 26.75 -13.07
N GLU A 202 7.28 27.90 -12.39
CA GLU A 202 8.39 28.11 -11.45
C GLU A 202 8.37 27.08 -10.31
N CYS A 203 7.20 26.75 -9.77
CA CYS A 203 7.04 25.70 -8.76
C CYS A 203 7.44 24.31 -9.29
N ILE A 204 7.05 23.96 -10.53
CA ILE A 204 7.45 22.70 -11.17
C ILE A 204 8.98 22.62 -11.27
N LEU A 205 9.62 23.69 -11.73
CA LEU A 205 11.08 23.70 -11.85
C LEU A 205 11.77 23.62 -10.47
N ALA A 206 11.22 24.27 -9.45
CA ALA A 206 11.74 24.25 -8.09
C ALA A 206 11.57 22.90 -7.36
N THR A 207 10.60 22.09 -7.77
CA THR A 207 10.32 20.77 -7.17
C THR A 207 10.95 19.61 -7.93
N GLN A 208 11.60 19.85 -9.07
CA GLN A 208 12.28 18.77 -9.79
C GLN A 208 13.39 18.19 -8.92
N ILE A 209 13.40 16.88 -8.73
CA ILE A 209 14.34 16.22 -7.83
C ILE A 209 15.75 16.33 -8.42
N HIS A 210 16.67 16.87 -7.62
CA HIS A 210 18.05 17.12 -7.97
C HIS A 210 18.96 16.29 -7.07
N ILE A 211 19.70 15.35 -7.64
CA ILE A 211 20.64 14.49 -6.92
C ILE A 211 22.00 14.52 -7.64
N ASP A 212 23.07 14.73 -6.87
CA ASP A 212 24.46 14.76 -7.34
C ASP A 212 24.68 15.64 -8.59
N GLY A 213 24.04 16.82 -8.61
CA GLY A 213 24.17 17.74 -9.74
C GLY A 213 23.25 17.42 -10.93
N GLN A 214 22.50 16.31 -10.92
CA GLN A 214 21.63 15.88 -12.03
C GLN A 214 20.14 16.06 -11.73
N LEU A 215 19.44 16.79 -12.60
CA LEU A 215 17.98 16.84 -12.59
C LEU A 215 17.41 15.48 -12.97
N THR A 216 16.24 15.16 -12.43
CA THR A 216 15.58 13.87 -12.67
C THR A 216 14.10 14.09 -13.02
N VAL A 217 13.19 13.63 -12.17
CA VAL A 217 11.73 13.72 -12.28
C VAL A 217 11.16 14.26 -10.97
N TRP A 218 9.85 14.07 -10.74
CA TRP A 218 9.14 14.60 -9.57
C TRP A 218 8.55 13.47 -8.71
N CYS A 219 8.27 13.79 -7.46
CA CYS A 219 7.43 12.99 -6.57
C CYS A 219 5.94 13.26 -6.86
N GLN A 220 5.04 12.40 -6.35
CA GLN A 220 3.61 12.68 -6.40
C GLN A 220 3.21 13.89 -5.57
N GLN A 221 3.90 14.12 -4.46
CA GLN A 221 3.70 15.27 -3.60
C GLN A 221 5.05 15.82 -3.17
N HIS A 222 5.10 17.15 -3.02
CA HIS A 222 6.26 17.85 -2.49
C HIS A 222 5.86 18.71 -1.30
N ASP A 223 6.71 18.78 -0.29
CA ASP A 223 6.50 19.67 0.83
C ASP A 223 6.41 21.12 0.33
N ARG A 224 5.41 21.85 0.83
CA ARG A 224 5.08 23.17 0.30
C ARG A 224 6.09 24.25 0.67
N ASN A 225 6.94 24.01 1.66
CA ASN A 225 7.91 25.00 2.14
C ASN A 225 9.31 24.70 1.62
N THR A 226 9.69 23.41 1.63
CA THR A 226 11.05 22.94 1.30
C THR A 226 11.19 22.43 -0.11
N TYR A 227 10.08 22.17 -0.82
CA TYR A 227 10.03 21.50 -2.13
C TYR A 227 10.53 20.05 -2.15
N ALA A 228 10.92 19.48 -1.00
CA ALA A 228 11.38 18.10 -0.93
C ALA A 228 10.23 17.13 -1.26
N PRO A 229 10.51 15.96 -1.87
CA PRO A 229 9.54 14.86 -1.95
C PRO A 229 8.90 14.58 -0.59
N ALA A 230 7.57 14.49 -0.55
CA ALA A 230 6.80 14.28 0.68
C ALA A 230 5.91 13.03 0.57
N PRO A 231 5.60 12.35 1.69
CA PRO A 231 4.68 11.23 1.68
C PRO A 231 3.23 11.70 1.50
N ALA A 232 2.34 10.76 1.18
CA ALA A 232 0.90 10.95 1.28
C ALA A 232 0.24 9.90 2.19
N ARG A 233 -0.48 8.94 1.61
CA ARG A 233 -1.03 7.79 2.36
C ARG A 233 0.12 6.88 2.76
N ALA A 234 -0.09 5.98 3.72
CA ALA A 234 0.96 5.10 4.25
C ALA A 234 1.77 4.38 3.14
N TYR A 235 1.11 3.97 2.06
CA TYR A 235 1.72 3.27 0.93
C TYR A 235 2.27 4.18 -0.19
N GLU A 236 2.30 5.49 0.01
CA GLU A 236 2.75 6.51 -0.95
C GLU A 236 3.90 7.32 -0.34
N LEU A 237 5.09 6.72 -0.37
CA LEU A 237 6.30 7.26 0.25
C LEU A 237 6.99 8.32 -0.64
N PRO A 238 7.86 9.18 -0.08
CA PRO A 238 8.71 10.07 -0.87
C PRO A 238 9.54 9.27 -1.88
N SER A 239 9.41 9.61 -3.16
CA SER A 239 9.91 8.77 -4.25
C SER A 239 10.02 9.55 -5.55
N TYR A 240 10.75 9.00 -6.52
CA TYR A 240 10.54 9.38 -7.90
C TYR A 240 9.24 8.74 -8.40
N CYS A 241 8.31 9.55 -8.90
CA CYS A 241 7.05 9.05 -9.42
C CYS A 241 6.98 9.17 -10.95
N SER A 242 7.00 8.03 -11.64
CA SER A 242 7.02 8.00 -13.11
C SER A 242 5.72 8.53 -13.74
N GLN A 243 4.57 8.19 -13.15
CA GLN A 243 3.26 8.41 -13.76
C GLN A 243 2.84 9.89 -13.74
N GLU A 244 3.06 10.58 -12.62
CA GLU A 244 2.73 12.02 -12.51
C GLU A 244 3.78 12.88 -13.21
N SER A 245 5.05 12.45 -13.17
CA SER A 245 6.13 13.13 -13.90
C SER A 245 5.89 13.13 -15.41
N ALA A 246 5.26 12.10 -15.95
CA ALA A 246 4.94 12.05 -17.37
C ALA A 246 4.03 13.23 -17.79
N SER A 247 3.04 13.56 -16.97
CA SER A 247 2.12 14.69 -17.21
C SER A 247 2.78 16.05 -17.05
N ILE A 248 3.72 16.17 -16.12
CA ILE A 248 4.51 17.39 -15.93
C ILE A 248 5.36 17.65 -17.17
N VAL A 249 6.07 16.64 -17.67
CA VAL A 249 6.89 16.76 -18.89
C VAL A 249 6.01 17.10 -20.10
N GLU A 250 4.86 16.44 -20.26
CA GLU A 250 3.89 16.79 -21.30
C GLU A 250 3.48 18.27 -21.25
N LEU A 251 3.17 18.79 -20.05
CA LEU A 251 2.81 20.19 -19.87
C LEU A 251 3.94 21.15 -20.23
N LEU A 252 5.17 20.86 -19.79
CA LEU A 252 6.35 21.67 -20.08
C LEU A 252 6.65 21.72 -21.58
N MET A 253 6.48 20.60 -22.29
CA MET A 253 6.66 20.55 -23.75
C MET A 253 5.59 21.32 -24.54
N GLN A 254 4.46 21.67 -23.91
CA GLN A 254 3.42 22.50 -24.53
C GLN A 254 3.68 24.01 -24.40
N LEU A 255 4.73 24.43 -23.68
CA LEU A 255 5.08 25.84 -23.60
C LEU A 255 5.51 26.36 -24.98
N PRO A 256 4.98 27.50 -25.47
CA PRO A 256 5.29 28.01 -26.80
C PRO A 256 6.73 28.54 -26.92
N HIS A 257 7.31 28.97 -25.80
CA HIS A 257 8.66 29.54 -25.72
C HIS A 257 9.38 29.00 -24.47
N PRO A 258 9.79 27.71 -24.46
CA PRO A 258 10.48 27.12 -23.31
C PRO A 258 11.85 27.77 -23.12
N ASP A 259 12.13 28.26 -21.91
CA ASP A 259 13.44 28.83 -21.57
C ASP A 259 14.49 27.72 -21.33
N LYS A 260 15.75 28.11 -21.06
CA LYS A 260 16.84 27.16 -20.82
C LYS A 260 16.57 26.22 -19.63
N ARG A 261 15.86 26.68 -18.60
CA ARG A 261 15.57 25.88 -17.40
C ARG A 261 14.52 24.82 -17.71
N VAL A 262 13.45 25.20 -18.41
CA VAL A 262 12.43 24.27 -18.92
C VAL A 262 13.05 23.23 -19.83
N LYS A 263 13.93 23.66 -20.75
CA LYS A 263 14.60 22.72 -21.65
C LYS A 263 15.41 21.70 -20.85
N ALA A 264 16.30 22.15 -19.98
CA ALA A 264 17.11 21.28 -19.12
C ALA A 264 16.24 20.29 -18.30
N ALA A 265 15.13 20.77 -17.73
CA ALA A 265 14.18 19.95 -16.99
C ALA A 265 13.57 18.82 -17.84
N VAL A 266 13.13 19.14 -19.07
CA VAL A 266 12.55 18.16 -20.01
C VAL A 266 13.60 17.15 -20.48
N HIS A 267 14.79 17.61 -20.89
CA HIS A 267 15.88 16.72 -21.32
C HIS A 267 16.27 15.73 -20.21
N ALA A 268 16.42 16.22 -18.98
CA ALA A 268 16.79 15.40 -17.83
C ALA A 268 15.70 14.37 -17.47
N ALA A 269 14.43 14.77 -17.48
CA ALA A 269 13.32 13.86 -17.21
C ALA A 269 13.22 12.76 -18.28
N MET A 270 13.39 13.10 -19.57
CA MET A 270 13.38 12.10 -20.65
C MET A 270 14.57 11.14 -20.58
N GLN A 271 15.75 11.64 -20.22
CA GLN A 271 16.90 10.79 -19.95
C GLN A 271 16.65 9.85 -18.75
N TRP A 272 16.02 10.36 -17.69
CA TRP A 272 15.65 9.54 -16.53
C TRP A 272 14.63 8.45 -16.91
N PHE A 273 13.60 8.76 -17.71
CA PHE A 273 12.63 7.76 -18.17
C PHE A 273 13.30 6.68 -19.01
N ASP A 274 14.19 7.06 -19.92
CA ASP A 274 14.87 6.10 -20.78
C ASP A 274 15.83 5.19 -20.02
N LYS A 275 16.53 5.75 -19.03
CA LYS A 275 17.42 5.03 -18.12
C LYS A 275 16.64 4.04 -17.24
N ASN A 276 15.52 4.45 -16.64
CA ASN A 276 14.84 3.70 -15.57
C ASN A 276 13.65 2.84 -16.02
N LYS A 277 13.39 2.73 -17.33
CA LYS A 277 12.36 1.84 -17.85
C LYS A 277 12.68 0.38 -17.55
N LEU A 278 11.64 -0.44 -17.46
CA LEU A 278 11.69 -1.88 -17.30
C LEU A 278 11.30 -2.54 -18.62
N THR A 279 12.14 -3.42 -19.14
CA THR A 279 11.86 -4.20 -20.36
C THR A 279 11.85 -5.69 -20.06
N GLY A 280 11.29 -6.50 -20.95
CA GLY A 280 11.21 -7.95 -20.75
C GLY A 280 10.24 -8.38 -19.64
N VAL A 281 9.36 -7.49 -19.18
CA VAL A 281 8.37 -7.76 -18.14
C VAL A 281 7.01 -7.16 -18.50
N ARG A 282 5.92 -7.79 -18.04
CA ARG A 282 4.56 -7.26 -18.17
C ARG A 282 3.73 -7.44 -16.90
N ILE A 283 2.71 -6.61 -16.76
CA ILE A 283 1.67 -6.83 -15.74
C ILE A 283 0.60 -7.76 -16.27
N VAL A 284 0.35 -8.86 -15.56
CA VAL A 284 -0.78 -9.77 -15.78
C VAL A 284 -1.80 -9.59 -14.67
N ARG A 285 -3.07 -9.50 -15.05
CA ARG A 285 -4.20 -9.47 -14.12
C ARG A 285 -5.12 -10.65 -14.42
N THR A 286 -5.44 -11.42 -13.39
CA THR A 286 -6.40 -12.53 -13.44
C THR A 286 -7.56 -12.27 -12.48
N GLY A 287 -8.67 -12.99 -12.67
CA GLY A 287 -9.90 -12.77 -11.89
C GLY A 287 -10.65 -11.50 -12.28
N ARG A 288 -11.81 -11.27 -11.64
CA ARG A 288 -12.68 -10.11 -11.92
C ARG A 288 -12.29 -8.92 -11.04
N TRP A 289 -12.50 -7.70 -11.53
CA TRP A 289 -12.34 -6.52 -10.68
C TRP A 289 -13.27 -6.60 -9.45
N GLY A 290 -12.71 -6.45 -8.25
CA GLY A 290 -13.46 -6.46 -6.99
C GLY A 290 -13.79 -7.86 -6.43
N SER A 291 -13.34 -8.95 -7.06
CA SER A 291 -13.51 -10.30 -6.51
C SER A 291 -12.26 -10.78 -5.75
N ASN A 292 -12.48 -11.71 -4.81
CA ASN A 292 -11.41 -12.30 -3.96
C ASN A 292 -10.41 -13.16 -4.74
N ASN A 293 -10.79 -13.63 -5.94
CA ASN A 293 -9.91 -14.39 -6.84
C ASN A 293 -9.04 -13.51 -7.74
N ARG A 294 -9.12 -12.18 -7.59
CA ARG A 294 -8.31 -11.26 -8.38
C ARG A 294 -6.84 -11.35 -7.99
N ASP A 295 -5.97 -11.34 -8.99
CA ASP A 295 -4.54 -11.26 -8.77
C ASP A 295 -3.84 -10.39 -9.80
N THR A 296 -2.73 -9.79 -9.38
CA THR A 296 -1.89 -8.90 -10.20
C THR A 296 -0.44 -9.32 -9.99
N LYS A 297 0.23 -9.70 -11.08
CA LYS A 297 1.62 -10.16 -11.08
C LYS A 297 2.44 -9.39 -12.10
N LEU A 298 3.71 -9.17 -11.79
CA LEU A 298 4.72 -8.75 -12.75
C LEU A 298 5.42 -10.02 -13.23
N VAL A 299 5.29 -10.35 -14.51
CA VAL A 299 5.83 -11.59 -15.09
C VAL A 299 6.82 -11.27 -16.20
N GLU A 300 7.75 -12.19 -16.44
CA GLU A 300 8.68 -12.09 -17.57
C GLU A 300 7.92 -12.20 -18.90
N ASP A 301 8.25 -11.31 -19.83
CA ASP A 301 7.77 -11.32 -21.21
C ASP A 301 8.72 -10.48 -22.08
N SER A 302 9.62 -11.15 -22.79
CA SER A 302 10.61 -10.52 -23.69
C SER A 302 9.98 -9.73 -24.86
N THR A 303 8.69 -9.91 -25.14
CA THR A 303 7.98 -9.23 -26.23
C THR A 303 7.16 -8.03 -25.77
N ALA A 304 7.07 -7.80 -24.46
CA ALA A 304 6.31 -6.69 -23.89
C ALA A 304 6.99 -5.34 -24.17
N GLY A 305 6.16 -4.32 -24.35
CA GLY A 305 6.63 -2.93 -24.37
C GLY A 305 7.16 -2.50 -22.99
N PRO A 306 7.93 -1.40 -22.93
CA PRO A 306 8.53 -0.94 -21.68
C PRO A 306 7.47 -0.54 -20.65
N LEU A 307 7.77 -0.83 -19.39
CA LEU A 307 6.99 -0.43 -18.22
C LEU A 307 7.82 0.48 -17.31
N TRP A 308 7.14 1.23 -16.46
CA TRP A 308 7.75 1.94 -15.34
C TRP A 308 7.00 1.58 -14.07
N ALA A 309 7.74 1.38 -12.99
CA ALA A 309 7.15 1.34 -11.66
C ALA A 309 6.54 2.70 -11.35
N ARG A 310 5.44 2.74 -10.60
CA ARG A 310 4.85 4.02 -10.16
C ARG A 310 5.82 4.77 -9.27
N TYR A 311 6.58 4.05 -8.43
CA TYR A 311 7.52 4.61 -7.49
C TYR A 311 8.89 3.97 -7.59
N TYR A 312 9.91 4.80 -7.49
CA TYR A 312 11.29 4.39 -7.31
C TYR A 312 11.85 5.05 -6.05
N ASP A 313 12.58 4.29 -5.23
CA ASP A 313 13.12 4.81 -3.98
C ASP A 313 14.20 5.87 -4.23
N LEU A 314 14.32 6.84 -3.32
CA LEU A 314 15.24 7.98 -3.50
C LEU A 314 16.73 7.60 -3.33
N LYS A 315 17.03 6.44 -2.73
CA LYS A 315 18.40 6.02 -2.38
C LYS A 315 19.10 5.32 -3.54
N HIS A 316 18.39 4.39 -4.18
CA HIS A 316 18.91 3.51 -5.23
C HIS A 316 18.22 3.71 -6.58
N CYS A 317 17.13 4.50 -6.62
CA CYS A 317 16.31 4.68 -7.81
C CYS A 317 15.78 3.33 -8.34
N GLU A 318 15.30 2.48 -7.41
CA GLU A 318 14.78 1.15 -7.72
C GLU A 318 13.27 1.07 -7.44
N PRO A 319 12.52 0.30 -8.24
CA PRO A 319 11.11 0.03 -8.01
C PRO A 319 10.83 -0.46 -6.60
N TYR A 320 9.72 0.02 -6.04
CA TYR A 320 9.12 -0.59 -4.87
C TYR A 320 7.60 -0.59 -4.96
N VAL A 321 7.00 -1.48 -4.17
CA VAL A 321 5.58 -1.51 -3.86
C VAL A 321 5.40 -1.34 -2.36
N CYS A 322 4.21 -1.00 -1.87
CA CYS A 322 4.02 -0.73 -0.45
C CYS A 322 2.61 -1.13 0.01
N ASP A 323 2.48 -1.52 1.27
CA ASP A 323 1.20 -1.90 1.87
C ASP A 323 0.75 -0.85 2.90
N ARG A 324 -0.39 -1.07 3.55
CA ARG A 324 -0.96 -0.16 4.55
C ARG A 324 -0.08 0.07 5.78
N ASP A 325 0.88 -0.82 6.02
CA ASP A 325 1.91 -0.67 7.06
C ASP A 325 2.96 0.41 6.73
N GLY A 326 3.00 0.89 5.48
CA GLY A 326 3.93 1.92 5.01
C GLY A 326 5.37 1.43 4.86
N ILE A 327 5.52 0.13 4.67
CA ILE A 327 6.79 -0.55 4.48
C ILE A 327 7.02 -0.80 2.98
N PRO A 328 8.10 -0.25 2.36
CA PRO A 328 8.41 -0.50 0.97
C PRO A 328 8.91 -1.95 0.78
N ARG A 329 8.41 -2.63 -0.24
CA ARG A 329 8.79 -4.00 -0.60
C ARG A 329 9.13 -4.06 -2.07
N ARG A 330 9.82 -5.11 -2.49
CA ARG A 330 10.34 -5.19 -3.85
C ARG A 330 9.43 -5.90 -4.83
N ARG A 331 8.53 -6.77 -4.37
CA ARG A 331 7.67 -7.56 -5.25
C ARG A 331 6.20 -7.37 -4.91
N LEU A 332 5.35 -7.46 -5.94
CA LEU A 332 3.90 -7.40 -5.76
C LEU A 332 3.41 -8.52 -4.83
N GLU A 333 4.05 -9.69 -4.90
CA GLU A 333 3.72 -10.85 -4.09
C GLU A 333 3.95 -10.61 -2.58
N ASP A 334 4.81 -9.65 -2.22
CA ASP A 334 5.18 -9.35 -0.84
C ASP A 334 4.17 -8.41 -0.15
N ILE A 335 3.17 -7.89 -0.86
CA ILE A 335 2.10 -7.04 -0.30
C ILE A 335 0.73 -7.72 -0.34
N GLY A 336 -0.17 -7.29 0.54
CA GLY A 336 -1.52 -7.84 0.67
C GLY A 336 -2.37 -7.66 -0.61
N PRO A 337 -3.33 -8.57 -0.85
CA PRO A 337 -4.14 -8.58 -2.07
C PRO A 337 -4.92 -7.28 -2.31
N GLU A 338 -5.33 -6.57 -1.26
CA GLU A 338 -6.08 -5.32 -1.36
C GLU A 338 -5.25 -4.20 -2.01
N ARG A 339 -3.98 -4.02 -1.61
CA ARG A 339 -3.06 -3.05 -2.24
C ARG A 339 -2.46 -3.57 -3.54
N ARG A 340 -2.15 -4.87 -3.62
CA ARG A 340 -1.64 -5.50 -4.85
C ARG A 340 -2.60 -5.32 -6.03
N ASN A 341 -3.89 -5.52 -5.80
CA ASN A 341 -4.91 -5.53 -6.84
C ASN A 341 -5.65 -4.20 -6.97
N GLY A 342 -5.81 -3.45 -5.87
CA GLY A 342 -6.54 -2.19 -5.86
C GLY A 342 -5.74 -1.00 -6.38
N TYR A 343 -4.41 -1.11 -6.48
CA TYR A 343 -3.53 0.01 -6.80
C TYR A 343 -2.65 -0.24 -8.03
N GLY A 344 -2.42 0.80 -8.84
CA GLY A 344 -1.59 0.72 -10.04
C GLY A 344 -0.11 0.94 -9.73
N TRP A 345 0.62 -0.15 -9.45
CA TRP A 345 2.05 -0.09 -9.11
C TRP A 345 2.99 0.02 -10.30
N TYR A 346 2.52 -0.28 -11.51
CA TYR A 346 3.29 -0.24 -12.75
C TYR A 346 2.39 0.24 -13.89
N GLY A 347 2.97 0.98 -14.83
CA GLY A 347 2.27 1.52 -16.00
C GLY A 347 3.21 1.94 -17.12
N ASP A 348 2.63 2.24 -18.28
CA ASP A 348 3.31 2.55 -19.54
C ASP A 348 3.20 4.02 -19.97
N ARG A 349 2.54 4.87 -19.16
CA ARG A 349 2.27 6.28 -19.49
C ARG A 349 3.48 7.05 -20.02
N PRO A 350 4.71 6.93 -19.47
CA PRO A 350 5.87 7.65 -20.00
C PRO A 350 6.18 7.37 -21.48
N ALA A 351 5.77 6.22 -22.02
CA ALA A 351 6.01 5.88 -23.43
C ALA A 351 5.39 6.90 -24.39
N MET A 352 4.27 7.54 -24.02
CA MET A 352 3.62 8.56 -24.85
C MET A 352 4.52 9.78 -25.11
N LEU A 353 5.49 10.05 -24.23
CA LEU A 353 6.35 11.23 -24.32
C LEU A 353 7.42 11.10 -25.39
N TYR A 354 7.82 9.89 -25.78
CA TYR A 354 8.93 9.69 -26.72
C TYR A 354 8.71 10.37 -28.09
N PRO A 355 7.57 10.17 -28.79
CA PRO A 355 7.32 10.89 -30.02
C PRO A 355 7.15 12.41 -29.80
N LEU A 356 6.51 12.83 -28.71
CA LEU A 356 6.29 14.23 -28.38
C LEU A 356 7.61 14.96 -28.12
N TYR A 357 8.51 14.32 -27.36
CA TYR A 357 9.82 14.82 -27.04
C TYR A 357 10.69 14.96 -28.29
N ASN A 358 10.68 13.97 -29.20
CA ASN A 358 11.45 14.06 -30.43
C ASN A 358 11.05 15.30 -31.24
N GLN A 359 9.74 15.52 -31.43
CA GLN A 359 9.22 16.70 -32.13
C GLN A 359 9.55 18.00 -31.39
N TRP A 360 9.42 18.00 -30.06
CA TRP A 360 9.70 19.17 -29.22
C TRP A 360 11.19 19.55 -29.25
N ALA A 361 12.09 18.58 -29.08
CA ALA A 361 13.52 18.80 -29.06
C ALA A 361 14.04 19.25 -30.43
N ASP A 362 13.58 18.64 -31.52
CA ASP A 362 13.96 19.07 -32.89
C ASP A 362 13.56 20.53 -33.16
N LYS A 363 12.43 20.96 -32.60
CA LYS A 363 11.93 22.33 -32.75
C LYS A 363 12.64 23.34 -31.86
N PHE A 364 12.88 23.01 -30.60
CA PHE A 364 13.28 23.99 -29.59
C PHE A 364 14.71 23.89 -29.11
N ASP A 365 15.34 22.71 -29.18
CA ASP A 365 16.69 22.49 -28.67
C ASP A 365 17.41 21.29 -29.30
N PRO A 366 17.62 21.28 -30.63
CA PRO A 366 18.17 20.13 -31.34
C PRO A 366 19.61 19.81 -30.91
N GLU A 367 20.37 20.82 -30.46
CA GLU A 367 21.77 20.68 -30.03
C GLU A 367 21.91 19.89 -28.72
N ASN A 368 20.91 19.95 -27.83
CA ASN A 368 20.92 19.27 -26.53
C ASN A 368 19.97 18.06 -26.46
N LYS A 369 19.43 17.63 -27.62
CA LYS A 369 18.53 16.47 -27.70
C LYS A 369 19.20 15.20 -27.16
N VAL A 370 18.57 14.54 -26.20
CA VAL A 370 19.05 13.29 -25.61
C VAL A 370 18.63 12.10 -26.47
N SER A 371 19.51 11.09 -26.53
CA SER A 371 19.20 9.83 -27.22
C SER A 371 18.30 8.97 -26.34
N ILE A 372 17.07 8.74 -26.77
CA ILE A 372 16.08 7.92 -26.07
C ILE A 372 15.45 6.91 -27.03
N SER A 373 15.09 5.73 -26.54
CA SER A 373 14.37 4.73 -27.34
C SER A 373 13.52 3.81 -26.48
N LEU A 374 12.30 3.52 -26.94
CA LEU A 374 11.45 2.50 -26.31
C LEU A 374 11.95 1.06 -26.56
N THR A 375 12.85 0.86 -27.52
CA THR A 375 13.34 -0.47 -27.92
C THR A 375 14.68 -0.84 -27.31
N THR A 376 15.39 0.10 -26.68
CA THR A 376 16.63 -0.22 -25.96
C THR A 376 16.29 -0.94 -24.64
N LYS A 377 17.20 -1.83 -24.22
CA LYS A 377 17.06 -2.54 -22.94
C LYS A 377 16.95 -1.57 -21.77
N GLY A 378 15.94 -1.81 -20.94
CA GLY A 378 15.70 -1.10 -19.70
C GLY A 378 16.72 -1.41 -18.62
N ALA A 379 16.64 -0.68 -17.51
CA ALA A 379 17.62 -0.74 -16.43
C ALA A 379 17.72 -2.12 -15.75
N ASN A 380 16.64 -2.90 -15.77
CA ASN A 380 16.62 -4.27 -15.27
C ASN A 380 17.36 -5.27 -16.16
N GLU A 381 17.52 -4.99 -17.46
CA GLU A 381 18.21 -5.88 -18.41
C GLU A 381 19.64 -5.45 -18.76
N ASN A 382 19.99 -4.19 -18.51
CA ASN A 382 21.32 -3.65 -18.79
C ASN A 382 22.23 -3.58 -17.54
N GLY A 383 21.73 -3.99 -16.37
CA GLY A 383 22.49 -4.07 -15.12
C GLY A 383 22.65 -2.74 -14.37
N THR A 384 21.99 -1.66 -14.80
CA THR A 384 22.05 -0.35 -14.10
C THR A 384 21.11 -0.27 -12.89
N MET A 385 20.25 -1.27 -12.69
CA MET A 385 19.36 -1.41 -11.55
C MET A 385 19.28 -2.89 -11.14
N GLN A 386 19.18 -3.14 -9.84
CA GLN A 386 18.89 -4.48 -9.33
C GLN A 386 17.39 -4.63 -9.09
N LEU A 387 16.69 -5.23 -10.06
CA LEU A 387 15.29 -5.60 -9.86
C LEU A 387 15.21 -6.61 -8.69
N TYR A 388 14.41 -6.29 -7.68
CA TYR A 388 14.27 -7.09 -6.46
C TYR A 388 15.49 -7.11 -5.52
N ARG A 389 16.22 -5.99 -5.41
CA ARG A 389 17.30 -5.82 -4.43
C ARG A 389 16.89 -6.32 -3.05
N GLN A 390 17.61 -7.32 -2.57
CA GLN A 390 17.50 -7.79 -1.19
C GLN A 390 18.13 -6.74 -0.27
N PRO A 391 17.53 -6.45 0.90
CA PRO A 391 18.15 -5.60 1.90
C PRO A 391 19.49 -6.16 2.31
N SER A 392 20.43 -5.25 2.52
CA SER A 392 21.66 -5.57 3.22
C SER A 392 21.72 -4.65 4.43
N PRO A 393 21.86 -5.22 5.65
CA PRO A 393 21.96 -4.40 6.85
C PRO A 393 23.26 -3.57 6.79
N ASP A 394 23.15 -2.26 7.02
CA ASP A 394 24.32 -1.43 7.28
C ASP A 394 24.80 -1.71 8.71
N LEU A 395 26.01 -2.24 8.86
CA LEU A 395 26.55 -2.62 10.16
C LEU A 395 26.67 -1.43 11.12
N HIS A 396 26.79 -0.20 10.62
CA HIS A 396 26.84 1.01 11.45
C HIS A 396 25.51 1.34 12.12
N ASP A 397 24.41 0.78 11.63
CA ASP A 397 23.10 0.97 12.23
C ASP A 397 22.84 0.03 13.43
N PHE A 398 23.78 -0.86 13.79
CA PHE A 398 23.62 -1.81 14.90
C PHE A 398 24.56 -1.50 16.07
N ASP A 399 24.06 -1.66 17.29
CA ASP A 399 24.84 -1.48 18.52
C ASP A 399 25.74 -2.69 18.80
N THR A 400 25.37 -3.87 18.32
CA THR A 400 26.17 -5.10 18.44
C THR A 400 25.93 -6.03 17.25
N VAL A 401 27.00 -6.69 16.81
CA VAL A 401 26.94 -7.73 15.77
C VAL A 401 27.41 -9.06 16.37
N VAL A 402 26.62 -10.11 16.15
CA VAL A 402 26.89 -11.47 16.60
C VAL A 402 27.12 -12.36 15.38
N SER A 403 28.29 -12.96 15.29
CA SER A 403 28.66 -13.95 14.27
C SER A 403 28.53 -15.37 14.82
N GLU A 404 28.52 -16.36 13.92
CA GLU A 404 28.47 -17.77 14.29
C GLU A 404 29.58 -18.12 15.31
N GLY A 405 29.23 -18.91 16.33
CA GLY A 405 30.11 -19.23 17.46
C GLY A 405 30.14 -18.19 18.60
N GLN A 406 29.62 -16.97 18.38
CA GLN A 406 29.46 -15.97 19.45
C GLN A 406 28.13 -16.12 20.19
N SER A 407 28.08 -15.62 21.43
CA SER A 407 26.89 -15.70 22.29
C SER A 407 25.89 -14.59 21.98
N ILE A 408 24.68 -14.96 21.56
CA ILE A 408 23.54 -14.03 21.42
C ILE A 408 23.14 -13.52 22.81
N GLN A 409 23.17 -14.40 23.82
CA GLN A 409 22.85 -14.03 25.20
C GLN A 409 23.79 -12.94 25.72
N GLN A 410 25.08 -13.01 25.42
CA GLN A 410 26.05 -11.99 25.82
C GLN A 410 25.76 -10.63 25.16
N ALA A 411 25.35 -10.62 23.89
CA ALA A 411 24.98 -9.39 23.20
C ALA A 411 23.75 -8.72 23.85
N ILE A 412 22.76 -9.52 24.26
CA ILE A 412 21.62 -9.02 25.05
C ILE A 412 22.10 -8.50 26.40
N GLU A 413 23.01 -9.21 27.07
CA GLU A 413 23.57 -8.83 28.37
C GLU A 413 24.31 -7.51 28.37
N ASN A 414 24.95 -7.15 27.25
CA ASN A 414 25.63 -5.87 27.08
C ASN A 414 24.66 -4.69 26.88
N ALA A 415 23.40 -4.96 26.52
CA ALA A 415 22.41 -3.90 26.34
C ALA A 415 22.04 -3.25 27.69
N PRO A 416 21.83 -1.92 27.75
CA PRO A 416 21.42 -1.24 28.97
C PRO A 416 20.14 -1.84 29.57
N ALA A 417 20.07 -1.92 30.90
CA ALA A 417 18.86 -2.43 31.58
C ALA A 417 17.65 -1.50 31.40
N ASN A 418 17.88 -0.18 31.29
CA ASN A 418 16.87 0.85 31.05
C ASN A 418 17.25 1.70 29.82
N PRO A 419 17.06 1.18 28.61
CA PRO A 419 17.52 1.84 27.40
C PRO A 419 16.61 3.03 27.02
N ALA A 420 17.22 4.19 26.73
CA ALA A 420 16.50 5.37 26.23
C ALA A 420 16.13 5.28 24.74
N LYS A 421 16.79 4.39 24.00
CA LYS A 421 16.62 4.13 22.57
C LYS A 421 16.72 2.63 22.32
N PRO A 422 16.13 2.08 21.25
CA PRO A 422 16.24 0.65 20.93
C PRO A 422 17.70 0.21 20.85
N TYR A 423 18.01 -0.94 21.44
CA TYR A 423 19.32 -1.58 21.35
C TYR A 423 19.28 -2.66 20.26
N LYS A 424 20.01 -2.39 19.17
CA LYS A 424 19.92 -3.13 17.91
C LYS A 424 21.03 -4.16 17.82
N ILE A 425 20.66 -5.43 17.72
CA ILE A 425 21.56 -6.57 17.64
C ILE A 425 21.39 -7.23 16.28
N LEU A 426 22.43 -7.21 15.45
CA LEU A 426 22.48 -7.99 14.22
C LEU A 426 23.07 -9.37 14.49
N ILE A 427 22.36 -10.42 14.11
CA ILE A 427 22.85 -11.80 14.08
C ILE A 427 23.20 -12.12 12.63
N ARG A 428 24.48 -12.39 12.36
CA ARG A 428 24.97 -12.74 11.02
C ARG A 428 24.48 -14.14 10.63
N LYS A 429 24.49 -14.44 9.34
CA LYS A 429 24.14 -15.77 8.81
C LYS A 429 24.95 -16.85 9.55
N GLY A 430 24.28 -17.95 9.89
CA GLY A 430 24.86 -19.03 10.70
C GLY A 430 23.78 -19.80 11.46
N THR A 431 24.17 -20.94 12.05
CA THR A 431 23.30 -21.74 12.91
C THR A 431 23.71 -21.61 14.37
N TYR A 432 22.80 -21.11 15.21
CA TYR A 432 23.02 -20.80 16.61
C TYR A 432 22.24 -21.78 17.48
N SER A 433 22.95 -22.77 18.03
CA SER A 433 22.37 -23.72 19.00
C SER A 433 22.31 -23.14 20.41
N GLN A 434 21.50 -22.10 20.61
CA GLN A 434 21.48 -21.30 21.84
C GLN A 434 20.06 -21.10 22.38
N LYS A 435 19.93 -21.16 23.70
CA LYS A 435 18.79 -20.58 24.43
C LYS A 435 19.00 -19.07 24.51
N VAL A 436 18.00 -18.29 24.11
CA VAL A 436 18.08 -16.83 24.13
C VAL A 436 17.03 -16.28 25.09
N ILE A 437 17.47 -15.57 26.12
CA ILE A 437 16.62 -14.98 27.16
C ILE A 437 16.73 -13.45 27.07
N ILE A 438 15.61 -12.82 26.73
CA ILE A 438 15.48 -11.36 26.68
C ILE A 438 14.84 -10.91 27.99
N ASP A 439 15.59 -10.18 28.82
CA ASP A 439 15.20 -9.80 30.19
C ASP A 439 15.08 -8.29 30.43
N ARG A 440 15.14 -7.48 29.36
CA ARG A 440 15.08 -6.02 29.39
C ARG A 440 14.35 -5.49 28.15
N PRO A 441 13.76 -4.29 28.22
CA PRO A 441 12.90 -3.80 27.15
C PRO A 441 13.72 -3.30 25.94
N ASN A 442 13.03 -2.99 24.84
CA ASN A 442 13.58 -2.29 23.67
C ASN A 442 14.77 -2.99 22.99
N ILE A 443 14.84 -4.32 23.07
CA ILE A 443 15.77 -5.12 22.26
C ILE A 443 15.21 -5.27 20.84
N VAL A 444 16.05 -4.97 19.85
CA VAL A 444 15.74 -5.18 18.43
C VAL A 444 16.71 -6.23 17.90
N LEU A 445 16.24 -7.48 17.84
CA LEU A 445 17.00 -8.65 17.42
C LEU A 445 16.75 -8.93 15.93
N VAL A 446 17.76 -8.72 15.09
CA VAL A 446 17.64 -8.82 13.64
C VAL A 446 18.59 -9.89 13.13
N GLY A 447 18.08 -10.85 12.37
CA GLY A 447 18.93 -11.72 11.56
C GLY A 447 19.29 -11.08 10.24
N GLU A 448 20.51 -11.34 9.78
CA GLU A 448 21.02 -10.84 8.50
C GLU A 448 20.21 -11.37 7.31
N GLN A 449 19.67 -12.58 7.42
CA GLN A 449 18.82 -13.18 6.41
C GLN A 449 17.96 -14.28 7.02
N ARG A 450 16.65 -14.18 6.79
CA ARG A 450 15.61 -15.04 7.39
C ARG A 450 15.91 -16.54 7.34
N ASP A 451 16.26 -17.05 6.16
CA ASP A 451 16.39 -18.49 5.95
C ASP A 451 17.76 -19.06 6.33
N SER A 452 18.77 -18.20 6.53
CA SER A 452 20.16 -18.61 6.81
C SER A 452 20.70 -18.09 8.13
N THR A 453 19.91 -17.31 8.89
CA THR A 453 20.17 -16.95 10.28
C THR A 453 19.24 -17.77 11.17
N VAL A 454 19.73 -18.87 11.72
CA VAL A 454 18.88 -19.89 12.36
C VAL A 454 19.24 -20.02 13.83
N ILE A 455 18.31 -19.74 14.73
CA ILE A 455 18.42 -20.05 16.16
C ILE A 455 17.63 -21.34 16.42
N VAL A 456 18.31 -22.40 16.86
CA VAL A 456 17.72 -23.75 16.96
C VAL A 456 18.06 -24.42 18.28
N LEU A 457 17.07 -25.01 18.95
CA LEU A 457 17.31 -25.80 20.17
C LEU A 457 16.23 -26.86 20.32
N ALA A 458 16.62 -28.08 20.71
CA ALA A 458 15.69 -29.16 21.01
C ALA A 458 15.33 -29.17 22.51
N GLU A 459 14.24 -28.51 22.88
CA GLU A 459 13.88 -28.33 24.29
C GLU A 459 12.38 -28.53 24.57
N LEU A 460 12.09 -29.25 25.66
CA LEU A 460 10.80 -29.39 26.33
C LEU A 460 10.91 -28.90 27.78
N SER A 461 9.76 -28.73 28.43
CA SER A 461 9.71 -28.40 29.87
C SER A 461 10.49 -29.38 30.76
N LYS A 462 10.53 -30.67 30.39
CA LYS A 462 11.15 -31.73 31.20
C LYS A 462 12.68 -31.76 31.11
N ASN A 463 13.25 -31.40 29.96
CA ASN A 463 14.70 -31.47 29.70
C ASN A 463 15.38 -30.09 29.57
N ARG A 464 14.64 -29.01 29.85
CA ARG A 464 15.19 -27.65 29.89
C ARG A 464 16.36 -27.53 30.86
N THR A 465 17.49 -27.03 30.36
CA THR A 465 18.72 -26.80 31.12
C THR A 465 18.68 -25.51 31.93
N VAL A 466 18.11 -24.43 31.38
CA VAL A 466 17.98 -23.13 32.07
C VAL A 466 16.58 -22.98 32.66
N LYS A 467 16.42 -23.28 33.96
CA LYS A 467 15.12 -23.19 34.65
C LYS A 467 14.83 -21.82 35.26
N GLU A 468 15.88 -21.11 35.63
CA GLU A 468 15.85 -19.78 36.25
C GLU A 468 16.93 -18.91 35.61
N TYR A 469 16.68 -17.61 35.47
CA TYR A 469 17.64 -16.62 35.00
C TYR A 469 17.47 -15.34 35.83
N LYS A 470 18.55 -14.92 36.50
CA LYS A 470 18.58 -13.76 37.43
C LYS A 470 17.42 -13.78 38.44
N GLY A 471 17.18 -14.92 39.09
CA GLY A 471 16.13 -15.06 40.11
C GLY A 471 14.70 -15.17 39.57
N LYS A 472 14.50 -15.19 38.24
CA LYS A 472 13.17 -15.31 37.61
C LYS A 472 13.03 -16.65 36.88
N PRO A 473 11.88 -17.34 36.99
CA PRO A 473 11.61 -18.55 36.20
C PRO A 473 11.74 -18.28 34.70
N VAL A 474 12.31 -19.22 33.95
CA VAL A 474 12.43 -19.15 32.48
C VAL A 474 11.33 -20.00 31.85
N GLY A 475 10.72 -19.51 30.77
CA GLY A 475 9.71 -20.25 30.02
C GLY A 475 10.26 -21.38 29.14
N ASN A 476 9.35 -22.17 28.59
CA ASN A 476 9.64 -23.15 27.54
C ASN A 476 9.70 -22.40 26.22
N GLY A 477 10.81 -22.41 25.50
CA GLY A 477 11.01 -21.54 24.33
C GLY A 477 12.45 -21.51 23.88
N VAL A 478 12.76 -21.48 22.59
CA VAL A 478 14.15 -21.25 22.14
C VAL A 478 14.56 -19.81 22.43
N ILE A 479 13.69 -18.86 22.05
CA ILE A 479 13.71 -17.48 22.54
C ILE A 479 12.67 -17.33 23.65
N VAL A 480 13.06 -16.73 24.76
CA VAL A 480 12.21 -16.46 25.93
C VAL A 480 12.24 -14.96 26.24
N LEU A 481 11.10 -14.29 26.09
CA LEU A 481 10.91 -12.92 26.58
C LEU A 481 10.41 -12.96 28.03
N GLN A 482 11.20 -12.45 28.97
CA GLN A 482 10.81 -12.34 30.37
C GLN A 482 9.79 -11.22 30.59
N GLU A 483 9.18 -11.24 31.77
CA GLU A 483 8.35 -10.12 32.23
C GLU A 483 9.19 -8.84 32.39
N GLY A 484 8.77 -7.77 31.72
CA GLY A 484 9.49 -6.50 31.60
C GLY A 484 10.36 -6.35 30.35
N ALA A 485 10.46 -7.39 29.50
CA ALA A 485 11.15 -7.32 28.21
C ALA A 485 10.27 -6.70 27.10
N ASP A 486 9.56 -5.62 27.44
CA ASP A 486 8.57 -4.99 26.58
C ASP A 486 9.20 -4.27 25.38
N ASP A 487 8.41 -3.95 24.35
CA ASP A 487 8.86 -3.21 23.16
C ASP A 487 9.96 -3.94 22.38
N CYS A 488 9.98 -5.28 22.45
CA CYS A 488 10.94 -6.12 21.76
C CYS A 488 10.55 -6.33 20.29
N ILE A 489 11.53 -6.31 19.39
CA ILE A 489 11.38 -6.66 17.98
C ILE A 489 12.28 -7.85 17.64
N ILE A 490 11.73 -8.86 16.97
CA ILE A 490 12.48 -9.99 16.42
C ILE A 490 12.21 -10.02 14.91
N SER A 491 13.26 -9.98 14.10
CA SER A 491 13.12 -9.89 12.64
C SER A 491 14.19 -10.64 11.86
N GLY A 492 13.87 -11.08 10.64
CA GLY A 492 14.87 -11.51 9.66
C GLY A 492 15.62 -12.80 10.02
N LEU A 493 15.03 -13.68 10.81
CA LEU A 493 15.66 -14.93 11.26
C LEU A 493 14.67 -16.11 11.34
N THR A 494 15.22 -17.31 11.48
CA THR A 494 14.48 -18.53 11.78
C THR A 494 14.66 -18.89 13.25
N VAL A 495 13.57 -19.16 13.96
CA VAL A 495 13.58 -19.76 15.31
C VAL A 495 12.95 -21.14 15.23
N TYR A 496 13.72 -22.17 15.59
CA TYR A 496 13.29 -23.56 15.44
C TYR A 496 13.44 -24.35 16.74
N ASN A 497 12.33 -24.80 17.32
CA ASN A 497 12.37 -25.88 18.30
C ASN A 497 12.26 -27.23 17.58
N ASN A 498 13.38 -27.93 17.45
CA ASN A 498 13.52 -29.15 16.65
C ASN A 498 13.47 -30.44 17.49
N TYR A 499 12.89 -30.41 18.69
CA TYR A 499 12.92 -31.55 19.61
C TYR A 499 12.30 -32.82 19.00
N GLY A 500 11.13 -32.71 18.37
CA GLY A 500 10.45 -33.84 17.75
C GLY A 500 11.15 -34.40 16.51
N THR A 501 12.17 -33.74 15.95
CA THR A 501 13.04 -34.31 14.90
C THR A 501 14.36 -34.79 15.48
N ALA A 502 14.97 -34.04 16.40
CA ALA A 502 16.33 -34.27 16.88
C ALA A 502 16.43 -35.24 18.05
N ILE A 503 15.40 -35.33 18.90
CA ILE A 503 15.45 -36.11 20.15
C ILE A 503 14.43 -37.24 20.15
N GLU A 504 13.17 -36.95 19.82
CA GLU A 504 12.08 -37.91 19.96
C GLU A 504 11.11 -37.83 18.76
N PRO A 505 11.42 -38.52 17.63
CA PRO A 505 10.61 -38.56 16.43
C PRO A 505 9.11 -38.76 16.68
N GLY A 506 8.30 -37.82 16.18
CA GLY A 506 6.83 -37.87 16.30
C GLY A 506 6.29 -37.34 17.64
N ASN A 507 7.14 -36.92 18.58
CA ASN A 507 6.70 -36.27 19.80
C ASN A 507 6.17 -34.86 19.49
N THR A 508 4.91 -34.59 19.85
CA THR A 508 4.24 -33.31 19.65
C THR A 508 3.94 -32.57 20.96
N ALA A 509 4.70 -32.81 22.04
CA ALA A 509 4.56 -32.04 23.29
C ALA A 509 4.80 -30.53 23.07
N HIS A 510 4.56 -29.71 24.09
CA HIS A 510 4.81 -28.27 24.04
C HIS A 510 6.29 -27.96 23.71
N GLN A 511 6.51 -27.46 22.50
CA GLN A 511 7.82 -27.21 21.86
C GLN A 511 7.86 -25.78 21.35
N MET A 512 7.62 -24.83 22.24
CA MET A 512 7.58 -23.42 21.90
C MET A 512 8.92 -22.99 21.31
N SER A 513 8.88 -22.20 20.23
CA SER A 513 10.07 -21.64 19.58
C SER A 513 10.30 -20.24 20.11
N ILE A 514 9.24 -19.45 20.20
CA ILE A 514 9.25 -18.16 20.88
C ILE A 514 8.18 -18.21 21.96
N PHE A 515 8.60 -18.01 23.20
CA PHE A 515 7.72 -17.84 24.34
C PHE A 515 7.97 -16.50 25.00
N GLY A 516 6.91 -15.82 25.46
CA GLY A 516 7.08 -14.50 26.06
C GLY A 516 6.09 -14.16 27.14
N ARG A 517 6.54 -13.35 28.11
CA ARG A 517 5.72 -12.68 29.12
C ARG A 517 5.78 -11.15 29.00
N ALA A 518 6.40 -10.63 27.96
CA ALA A 518 6.47 -9.22 27.63
C ALA A 518 5.24 -8.75 26.83
N THR A 519 4.98 -7.44 26.81
CA THR A 519 3.98 -6.79 25.94
C THR A 519 4.65 -5.90 24.89
N ARG A 520 3.89 -5.45 23.89
CA ARG A 520 4.38 -4.67 22.74
C ARG A 520 5.49 -5.42 21.98
N THR A 521 5.31 -6.73 21.80
CA THR A 521 6.27 -7.60 21.10
C THR A 521 5.95 -7.65 19.61
N ILE A 522 6.95 -7.40 18.78
CA ILE A 522 6.87 -7.44 17.33
C ILE A 522 7.71 -8.63 16.83
N VAL A 523 7.11 -9.51 16.00
CA VAL A 523 7.85 -10.58 15.32
C VAL A 523 7.53 -10.51 13.83
N ILE A 524 8.51 -10.22 12.99
CA ILE A 524 8.27 -9.89 11.58
C ILE A 524 9.32 -10.46 10.64
N ASN A 525 8.93 -10.88 9.45
CA ASN A 525 9.83 -11.53 8.48
C ASN A 525 10.66 -12.68 9.10
N CYS A 526 9.99 -13.56 9.85
CA CYS A 526 10.61 -14.71 10.51
C CYS A 526 10.00 -16.03 10.07
N ASN A 527 10.82 -17.08 10.10
CA ASN A 527 10.33 -18.45 10.19
C ASN A 527 10.24 -18.81 11.67
N VAL A 528 9.08 -19.26 12.15
CA VAL A 528 8.92 -19.76 13.53
C VAL A 528 8.41 -21.18 13.45
N TRP A 529 9.29 -22.13 13.71
CA TRP A 529 9.03 -23.55 13.47
C TRP A 529 9.08 -24.34 14.75
N ALA A 530 8.15 -25.24 14.97
CA ALA A 530 8.16 -26.20 16.07
C ALA A 530 7.82 -27.60 15.55
N ASP A 531 8.54 -28.61 16.03
CA ASP A 531 8.18 -30.01 15.78
C ASP A 531 7.00 -30.50 16.65
N GLY A 532 6.61 -29.72 17.66
CA GLY A 532 5.47 -30.01 18.54
C GLY A 532 4.46 -28.87 18.59
N ASN A 533 3.87 -28.62 19.75
CA ASN A 533 2.82 -27.61 19.94
C ASN A 533 3.40 -26.21 20.24
N ASP A 534 2.57 -25.19 20.04
CA ASP A 534 2.72 -23.85 20.61
C ASP A 534 3.90 -23.01 20.07
N ALA A 535 4.17 -23.08 18.77
CA ALA A 535 5.35 -22.46 18.14
C ALA A 535 5.60 -21.00 18.55
N LEU A 536 4.57 -20.15 18.58
CA LEU A 536 4.63 -18.75 19.00
C LEU A 536 3.62 -18.46 20.13
N SER A 537 4.13 -18.38 21.37
CA SER A 537 3.37 -18.29 22.61
C SER A 537 3.65 -17.02 23.41
N LEU A 538 2.81 -15.99 23.29
CA LEU A 538 3.02 -14.71 24.00
C LEU A 538 1.93 -14.47 25.05
N TRP A 539 2.30 -14.61 26.32
CA TRP A 539 1.41 -14.72 27.48
C TRP A 539 1.80 -13.71 28.57
N ALA A 540 1.76 -12.42 28.24
CA ALA A 540 1.97 -11.35 29.21
C ALA A 540 1.07 -11.51 30.47
N PRO A 541 1.58 -11.20 31.67
CA PRO A 541 0.81 -11.30 32.91
C PRO A 541 -0.52 -10.56 32.84
N GLY A 542 -1.55 -11.10 33.49
CA GLY A 542 -2.92 -10.56 33.43
C GLY A 542 -3.60 -10.66 32.04
N GLY A 543 -2.93 -11.25 31.04
CA GLY A 543 -3.45 -11.35 29.68
C GLY A 543 -3.57 -10.00 28.97
N ASN A 544 -2.75 -9.01 29.35
CA ASN A 544 -2.79 -7.64 28.80
C ASN A 544 -1.68 -7.41 27.75
N GLY A 545 -1.31 -8.47 27.04
CA GLY A 545 -0.30 -8.40 26.01
C GLY A 545 -0.82 -7.76 24.72
N MET A 546 0.03 -6.99 24.05
CA MET A 546 -0.20 -6.47 22.71
C MET A 546 0.91 -7.00 21.79
N TYR A 547 0.54 -7.70 20.71
CA TYR A 547 1.49 -8.37 19.83
C TYR A 547 1.22 -8.08 18.37
N TYR A 548 2.27 -7.80 17.61
CA TYR A 548 2.18 -7.57 16.17
C TYR A 548 3.07 -8.54 15.41
N HIS A 549 2.49 -9.21 14.42
CA HIS A 549 3.16 -10.20 13.60
C HIS A 549 2.94 -9.90 12.12
N SER A 550 4.00 -9.97 11.32
CA SER A 550 3.83 -9.85 9.87
C SER A 550 4.85 -10.65 9.09
N ASP A 551 4.45 -11.09 7.91
CA ASP A 551 5.36 -11.75 6.96
C ASP A 551 5.99 -13.03 7.56
N LEU A 552 5.28 -13.72 8.45
CA LEU A 552 5.77 -14.91 9.14
C LEU A 552 5.50 -16.20 8.37
N TYR A 553 6.39 -17.18 8.51
CA TYR A 553 6.06 -18.59 8.23
C TYR A 553 6.06 -19.36 9.54
N LEU A 554 4.85 -19.62 10.03
CA LEU A 554 4.60 -20.39 11.23
C LEU A 554 4.39 -21.84 10.84
N ARG A 555 5.31 -22.72 11.24
CA ARG A 555 5.22 -24.17 10.98
C ARG A 555 5.15 -24.94 12.28
N CYS A 556 4.15 -25.79 12.43
CA CYS A 556 3.92 -26.51 13.67
C CYS A 556 3.27 -27.87 13.39
N LYS A 557 3.94 -28.98 13.72
CA LYS A 557 3.33 -30.32 13.54
C LYS A 557 2.25 -30.61 14.59
N GLY A 558 2.37 -29.96 15.75
CA GLY A 558 1.43 -30.05 16.86
C GLY A 558 0.24 -29.10 16.70
N VAL A 559 -0.27 -28.56 17.81
CA VAL A 559 -1.45 -27.69 17.90
C VAL A 559 -1.08 -26.25 18.32
N ASP A 560 -1.99 -25.29 18.10
CA ASP A 560 -1.97 -23.91 18.60
C ASP A 560 -0.72 -23.10 18.19
N PHE A 561 -0.50 -22.96 16.88
CA PHE A 561 0.77 -22.52 16.30
C PHE A 561 1.04 -21.05 16.63
N LEU A 562 -0.02 -20.25 16.57
CA LEU A 562 -0.10 -18.89 17.09
C LEU A 562 -1.09 -18.90 18.27
N CYS A 563 -0.58 -18.67 19.48
CA CYS A 563 -1.36 -18.75 20.71
C CYS A 563 -1.15 -17.55 21.66
N PRO A 564 -1.56 -16.33 21.25
CA PRO A 564 -1.45 -15.13 22.07
C PRO A 564 -2.51 -15.04 23.18
N ARG A 565 -2.14 -14.39 24.29
CA ARG A 565 -3.08 -13.88 25.32
C ARG A 565 -3.12 -12.36 25.31
N GLY A 566 -4.30 -11.77 25.11
CA GLY A 566 -4.49 -10.32 24.97
C GLY A 566 -4.89 -9.91 23.55
N TRP A 567 -4.31 -8.81 23.06
CA TRP A 567 -4.51 -8.31 21.70
C TRP A 567 -3.40 -8.77 20.78
N CYS A 568 -3.75 -9.24 19.58
CA CYS A 568 -2.78 -9.66 18.58
C CYS A 568 -3.25 -9.30 17.18
N TYR A 569 -2.36 -8.68 16.40
CA TYR A 569 -2.56 -8.45 14.97
C TYR A 569 -1.52 -9.23 14.18
N ALA A 570 -1.94 -10.08 13.27
CA ALA A 570 -1.08 -10.83 12.35
C ALA A 570 -1.46 -10.55 10.89
N THR A 571 -0.49 -10.29 10.02
CA THR A 571 -0.77 -10.07 8.59
C THR A 571 0.27 -10.69 7.66
N ARG A 572 -0.16 -11.14 6.47
CA ARG A 572 0.73 -11.78 5.47
C ARG A 572 1.53 -12.96 6.05
N CYS A 573 0.91 -13.71 6.96
CA CYS A 573 1.51 -14.91 7.54
C CYS A 573 1.11 -16.15 6.74
N ARG A 574 2.03 -17.12 6.62
CA ARG A 574 1.73 -18.50 6.21
C ARG A 574 1.74 -19.37 7.46
N LEU A 575 0.61 -19.99 7.77
CA LEU A 575 0.47 -20.96 8.84
C LEU A 575 0.31 -22.34 8.22
N GLU A 576 1.20 -23.25 8.57
CA GLU A 576 1.22 -24.62 8.04
C GLU A 576 1.47 -25.63 9.14
N GLY A 577 0.70 -26.71 9.17
CA GLY A 577 0.92 -27.72 10.20
C GLY A 577 0.00 -28.93 10.13
N ASP A 578 0.14 -29.79 11.13
CA ASP A 578 -0.43 -31.15 11.05
C ASP A 578 -1.27 -31.52 12.27
N GLY A 579 -1.46 -30.64 13.25
CA GLY A 579 -2.08 -31.05 14.52
C GLY A 579 -3.59 -30.89 14.58
N HIS A 580 -4.05 -30.33 15.69
CA HIS A 580 -5.46 -30.33 16.09
C HIS A 580 -6.16 -28.97 16.00
N ALA A 581 -5.39 -27.88 15.77
CA ALA A 581 -5.87 -26.52 15.51
C ALA A 581 -4.65 -25.64 15.12
N LEU A 582 -4.81 -24.73 14.17
CA LEU A 582 -3.71 -23.85 13.73
C LEU A 582 -3.57 -22.63 14.65
N ILE A 583 -4.69 -22.06 15.09
CA ILE A 583 -4.70 -20.84 15.92
C ILE A 583 -5.48 -21.02 17.22
N TRP A 584 -5.01 -20.30 18.23
CA TRP A 584 -5.63 -20.25 19.55
C TRP A 584 -5.62 -18.83 20.11
N HIS A 585 -6.62 -18.50 20.92
CA HIS A 585 -6.68 -17.19 21.58
C HIS A 585 -7.19 -17.32 23.02
N ASP A 586 -6.75 -16.38 23.84
CA ASP A 586 -7.29 -16.09 25.16
C ASP A 586 -7.42 -14.58 25.34
N GLY A 587 -8.67 -14.13 25.25
CA GLY A 587 -9.09 -12.75 25.45
C GLY A 587 -9.82 -12.53 26.77
N ARG A 588 -9.56 -13.35 27.80
CA ARG A 588 -10.28 -13.25 29.07
C ARG A 588 -10.05 -11.89 29.77
N GLY A 589 -11.05 -11.49 30.56
CA GLY A 589 -10.98 -10.32 31.45
C GLY A 589 -11.26 -8.97 30.77
N ASP A 590 -11.19 -8.87 29.45
CA ASP A 590 -11.55 -7.65 28.72
C ASP A 590 -12.18 -7.98 27.37
N LYS A 591 -13.39 -7.47 27.13
CA LYS A 591 -14.16 -7.74 25.91
C LYS A 591 -13.45 -7.25 24.65
N SER A 592 -12.57 -6.26 24.73
CA SER A 592 -11.86 -5.72 23.57
C SER A 592 -10.67 -6.56 23.12
N LYS A 593 -10.19 -7.53 23.93
CA LYS A 593 -9.09 -8.43 23.56
C LYS A 593 -9.49 -9.30 22.38
N LYS A 594 -8.67 -9.28 21.33
CA LYS A 594 -8.96 -9.92 20.05
C LYS A 594 -7.70 -10.41 19.34
N LEU A 595 -7.82 -11.54 18.64
CA LEU A 595 -6.87 -12.02 17.65
C LEU A 595 -7.37 -11.66 16.25
N VAL A 596 -6.62 -10.82 15.56
CA VAL A 596 -6.91 -10.34 14.22
C VAL A 596 -5.86 -10.91 13.28
N ILE A 597 -6.30 -11.65 12.26
CA ILE A 597 -5.41 -12.21 11.23
C ILE A 597 -5.90 -11.74 9.87
N THR A 598 -5.04 -11.05 9.11
CA THR A 598 -5.39 -10.51 7.80
C THR A 598 -4.45 -11.01 6.70
N ASN A 599 -4.93 -11.09 5.46
CA ASN A 599 -4.10 -11.35 4.27
C ASN A 599 -3.17 -12.57 4.39
N SER A 600 -3.58 -13.60 5.16
CA SER A 600 -2.73 -14.73 5.55
C SER A 600 -3.23 -16.04 4.94
N THR A 601 -2.35 -17.04 4.85
CA THR A 601 -2.71 -18.37 4.35
C THR A 601 -2.64 -19.41 5.46
N PHE A 602 -3.60 -20.33 5.44
CA PHE A 602 -3.71 -21.47 6.33
C PHE A 602 -3.66 -22.74 5.50
N ASP A 603 -2.71 -23.62 5.82
CA ASP A 603 -2.56 -24.91 5.18
C ASP A 603 -2.31 -26.00 6.23
N ALA A 604 -2.62 -27.24 5.87
CA ALA A 604 -2.36 -28.39 6.70
C ALA A 604 -2.00 -29.61 5.86
N LEU A 605 -1.10 -30.48 6.35
CA LEU A 605 -0.77 -31.72 5.61
C LEU A 605 -1.84 -32.82 5.78
N ARG A 606 -2.75 -32.64 6.74
CA ARG A 606 -3.91 -33.52 6.98
C ARG A 606 -5.10 -32.71 7.50
N PRO A 607 -6.34 -33.26 7.47
CA PRO A 607 -7.52 -32.57 7.95
C PRO A 607 -7.32 -31.97 9.36
N THR A 608 -7.30 -30.63 9.44
CA THR A 608 -7.02 -29.88 10.68
C THR A 608 -8.03 -28.74 10.86
N PRO A 609 -8.62 -28.53 12.05
CA PRO A 609 -9.47 -27.37 12.33
C PRO A 609 -8.71 -26.05 12.23
N LEU A 610 -9.35 -24.98 11.75
CA LEU A 610 -8.73 -23.66 11.67
C LEU A 610 -8.20 -23.20 13.04
N GLY A 611 -9.05 -23.21 14.06
CA GLY A 611 -8.69 -22.70 15.36
C GLY A 611 -9.63 -23.13 16.47
N ARG A 612 -9.22 -22.87 17.71
CA ARG A 612 -9.99 -23.18 18.91
C ARG A 612 -9.77 -22.17 20.03
N TYR A 613 -10.62 -22.21 21.05
CA TYR A 613 -10.43 -21.43 22.28
C TYR A 613 -10.86 -22.22 23.52
N HIS A 614 -10.20 -21.94 24.66
CA HIS A 614 -10.56 -22.50 25.98
C HIS A 614 -11.23 -21.47 26.89
N HIS A 615 -11.04 -20.20 26.56
CA HIS A 615 -11.43 -19.03 27.35
C HIS A 615 -12.17 -18.06 26.45
N ASP A 616 -12.81 -17.05 27.06
CA ASP A 616 -13.42 -15.97 26.32
C ASP A 616 -12.45 -15.39 25.29
N SER A 617 -12.88 -15.31 24.04
CA SER A 617 -12.02 -15.00 22.89
C SER A 617 -12.78 -14.16 21.86
N GLN A 618 -12.02 -13.51 20.98
CA GLN A 618 -12.58 -12.79 19.84
C GLN A 618 -11.63 -12.91 18.65
N PHE A 619 -12.16 -13.35 17.52
CA PHE A 619 -11.39 -13.58 16.30
C PHE A 619 -11.91 -12.69 15.17
N TYR A 620 -10.99 -12.10 14.40
CA TYR A 620 -11.27 -11.48 13.10
C TYR A 620 -10.32 -12.08 12.06
N ILE A 621 -10.87 -12.78 11.08
CA ILE A 621 -10.12 -13.43 10.00
C ILE A 621 -10.52 -12.76 8.68
N VAL A 622 -9.59 -12.02 8.06
CA VAL A 622 -9.91 -11.08 6.97
C VAL A 622 -9.00 -11.31 5.77
N ASN A 623 -9.60 -11.53 4.59
CA ASN A 623 -8.90 -11.79 3.32
C ASN A 623 -7.89 -12.95 3.43
N CYS A 624 -8.24 -14.00 4.18
CA CYS A 624 -7.40 -15.18 4.35
C CYS A 624 -7.78 -16.29 3.37
N LYS A 625 -6.78 -17.10 2.98
CA LYS A 625 -6.98 -18.28 2.15
C LYS A 625 -6.68 -19.54 2.94
N LEU A 626 -7.54 -20.53 2.79
CA LEU A 626 -7.46 -21.80 3.50
C LEU A 626 -7.36 -22.92 2.47
N SER A 627 -6.44 -23.86 2.65
CA SER A 627 -6.40 -25.05 1.81
C SER A 627 -7.57 -25.98 2.10
N GLU A 628 -7.80 -26.96 1.22
CA GLU A 628 -8.82 -27.99 1.41
C GLU A 628 -8.59 -28.86 2.67
N ASN A 629 -7.37 -28.91 3.19
CA ASN A 629 -7.05 -29.66 4.40
C ASN A 629 -7.40 -28.92 5.69
N VAL A 630 -7.72 -27.62 5.62
CA VAL A 630 -8.43 -27.00 6.74
C VAL A 630 -9.85 -27.54 6.76
N ILE A 631 -10.27 -28.12 7.88
CA ILE A 631 -11.60 -28.73 8.01
C ILE A 631 -12.67 -27.65 7.80
N ASP A 632 -13.76 -28.05 7.12
CA ASP A 632 -14.94 -27.23 6.88
C ASP A 632 -15.76 -27.03 8.17
N GLU A 633 -15.16 -26.34 9.13
CA GLU A 633 -15.74 -26.10 10.45
C GLU A 633 -15.25 -24.77 11.04
N ASP A 634 -16.16 -24.07 11.71
CA ASP A 634 -15.88 -22.80 12.37
C ASP A 634 -14.97 -22.94 13.61
N ILE A 635 -14.29 -21.86 13.98
CA ILE A 635 -13.51 -21.76 15.22
C ILE A 635 -14.43 -22.04 16.42
N ARG A 636 -14.04 -23.03 17.23
CA ARG A 636 -14.90 -23.59 18.28
C ARG A 636 -14.26 -23.62 19.66
N TYR A 637 -15.10 -23.80 20.67
CA TYR A 637 -14.63 -24.14 22.00
C TYR A 637 -13.92 -25.50 21.97
N ALA A 638 -12.78 -25.60 22.63
CA ALA A 638 -11.87 -26.75 22.45
C ALA A 638 -12.40 -28.08 23.01
N TYR A 639 -13.40 -28.05 23.89
CA TYR A 639 -14.00 -29.24 24.50
C TYR A 639 -15.50 -29.31 24.23
N THR A 640 -16.01 -30.51 24.02
CA THR A 640 -17.45 -30.75 23.86
C THR A 640 -18.11 -31.24 25.15
N ASP A 641 -17.32 -31.72 26.10
CA ASP A 641 -17.74 -32.44 27.31
C ASP A 641 -17.50 -31.65 28.61
N LYS A 642 -16.78 -30.53 28.54
CA LYS A 642 -16.49 -29.69 29.70
C LYS A 642 -16.35 -28.22 29.32
N VAL A 643 -16.66 -27.35 30.28
CA VAL A 643 -16.37 -25.92 30.22
C VAL A 643 -15.28 -25.65 31.25
N LEU A 644 -14.08 -25.26 30.79
CA LEU A 644 -12.96 -24.94 31.68
C LEU A 644 -13.15 -23.60 32.38
N ASP A 645 -13.64 -22.59 31.65
CA ASP A 645 -13.84 -21.22 32.14
C ASP A 645 -15.15 -20.65 31.54
N PRO A 646 -15.86 -19.77 32.26
CA PRO A 646 -17.03 -19.09 31.72
C PRO A 646 -16.61 -18.17 30.56
N CYS A 647 -17.40 -18.20 29.47
CA CYS A 647 -17.28 -17.30 28.32
C CYS A 647 -18.44 -16.28 28.29
N PRO A 648 -18.48 -15.29 29.21
CA PRO A 648 -19.60 -14.37 29.36
C PRO A 648 -19.98 -13.56 28.12
N TRP A 649 -19.10 -13.41 27.12
CA TRP A 649 -19.41 -12.69 25.88
C TRP A 649 -19.81 -13.60 24.71
N GLY A 650 -19.88 -14.92 24.93
CA GLY A 650 -20.26 -15.90 23.92
C GLY A 650 -19.27 -16.00 22.77
N LYS A 651 -19.71 -16.66 21.68
CA LYS A 651 -18.90 -16.84 20.48
C LYS A 651 -18.77 -15.53 19.71
N ARG A 652 -17.53 -15.09 19.45
CA ARG A 652 -17.21 -13.85 18.73
C ARG A 652 -16.15 -14.13 17.68
N VAL A 653 -16.60 -14.64 16.53
CA VAL A 653 -15.75 -15.03 15.41
C VAL A 653 -16.28 -14.36 14.16
N TYR A 654 -15.43 -13.55 13.52
CA TYR A 654 -15.83 -12.74 12.38
C TYR A 654 -14.93 -12.96 11.17
N TYR A 655 -15.54 -13.07 10.01
CA TYR A 655 -14.91 -13.34 8.72
C TYR A 655 -15.20 -12.22 7.73
N TYR A 656 -14.25 -11.98 6.84
CA TYR A 656 -14.46 -11.18 5.64
C TYR A 656 -13.55 -11.64 4.51
N GLY A 657 -14.07 -11.83 3.31
CA GLY A 657 -13.28 -12.10 2.11
C GLY A 657 -12.44 -13.37 2.18
N CYS A 658 -12.79 -14.32 3.06
CA CYS A 658 -12.07 -15.57 3.24
C CYS A 658 -12.51 -16.61 2.21
N THR A 659 -11.59 -17.49 1.79
CA THR A 659 -11.88 -18.55 0.82
C THR A 659 -11.19 -19.85 1.21
N ARG A 660 -11.86 -20.98 0.96
CA ARG A 660 -11.29 -22.32 1.13
C ARG A 660 -11.26 -23.09 -0.20
N ASP A 661 -10.12 -23.70 -0.54
CA ASP A 661 -9.90 -24.36 -1.84
C ASP A 661 -10.82 -25.58 -2.09
N GLY A 662 -11.41 -26.16 -1.04
CA GLY A 662 -12.43 -27.23 -1.13
C GLY A 662 -13.89 -26.79 -0.96
N GLY A 663 -14.18 -25.48 -1.05
CA GLY A 663 -15.49 -24.90 -0.73
C GLY A 663 -15.74 -24.71 0.77
N ASP A 664 -16.90 -24.19 1.17
CA ASP A 664 -17.27 -24.07 2.58
C ASP A 664 -18.78 -24.27 2.77
N SER A 665 -19.18 -24.81 3.92
CA SER A 665 -20.60 -24.99 4.30
C SER A 665 -21.31 -23.70 4.70
N GLY A 666 -20.70 -22.54 4.47
CA GLY A 666 -21.22 -21.21 4.78
C GLY A 666 -20.67 -20.61 6.07
N TRP A 667 -19.74 -21.27 6.78
CA TRP A 667 -19.15 -20.74 8.01
C TRP A 667 -18.14 -19.61 7.77
N LEU A 668 -17.62 -19.47 6.55
CA LEU A 668 -16.71 -18.38 6.14
C LEU A 668 -17.44 -17.14 5.59
N LYS A 669 -18.78 -17.10 5.66
CA LYS A 669 -19.56 -15.96 5.16
C LYS A 669 -19.16 -14.67 5.86
N ASP A 670 -19.06 -13.60 5.06
CA ASP A 670 -18.78 -12.26 5.56
C ASP A 670 -19.82 -11.85 6.63
N ASN A 671 -19.35 -11.58 7.84
CA ASN A 671 -20.20 -11.29 8.99
C ASN A 671 -19.66 -10.17 9.91
N LEU A 672 -18.75 -9.31 9.41
CA LEU A 672 -18.20 -8.19 10.19
C LEU A 672 -19.28 -7.30 10.82
N GLN A 673 -20.42 -7.12 10.13
CA GLN A 673 -21.58 -6.37 10.58
C GLN A 673 -22.21 -6.92 11.87
N GLU A 674 -22.03 -8.21 12.16
CA GLU A 674 -22.55 -8.85 13.39
C GLU A 674 -21.66 -8.56 14.60
N SER A 675 -20.45 -8.04 14.38
CA SER A 675 -19.60 -7.61 15.48
C SER A 675 -20.11 -6.31 16.09
N ALA A 676 -19.89 -6.12 17.39
CA ALA A 676 -20.37 -4.95 18.12
C ALA A 676 -19.84 -3.61 17.57
N GLU A 677 -18.68 -3.63 16.90
CA GLU A 677 -18.06 -2.44 16.29
C GLU A 677 -18.39 -2.30 14.80
N SER A 678 -18.94 -3.34 14.17
CA SER A 678 -19.26 -3.42 12.73
C SER A 678 -18.21 -2.75 11.81
N PRO A 679 -16.90 -3.05 11.94
CA PRO A 679 -15.87 -2.33 11.21
C PRO A 679 -15.96 -2.67 9.71
N GLU A 680 -15.76 -1.66 8.87
CA GLU A 680 -15.42 -1.91 7.47
C GLU A 680 -14.10 -2.70 7.41
N PHE A 681 -13.97 -3.63 6.46
CA PHE A 681 -12.81 -4.53 6.40
C PHE A 681 -11.47 -3.77 6.30
N HIS A 682 -11.46 -2.61 5.62
CA HIS A 682 -10.28 -1.76 5.48
C HIS A 682 -9.97 -0.93 6.73
N GLY A 683 -10.91 -0.86 7.70
CA GLY A 683 -10.73 -0.26 9.02
C GLY A 683 -10.10 -1.20 10.05
N ILE A 684 -9.99 -2.50 9.73
CA ILE A 684 -9.36 -3.53 10.58
C ILE A 684 -7.83 -3.42 10.44
N THR A 685 -7.24 -2.47 11.17
CA THR A 685 -5.81 -2.19 11.21
C THR A 685 -5.17 -2.67 12.52
N ALA A 686 -3.83 -2.67 12.58
CA ALA A 686 -3.11 -2.88 13.83
C ALA A 686 -3.54 -1.87 14.91
N LEU A 687 -3.56 -0.57 14.57
CA LEU A 687 -3.98 0.48 15.50
C LEU A 687 -5.41 0.28 16.04
N TRP A 688 -6.35 -0.13 15.19
CA TRP A 688 -7.72 -0.48 15.60
C TRP A 688 -7.72 -1.70 16.53
N THR A 689 -6.92 -2.72 16.21
CA THR A 689 -6.82 -3.95 17.01
C THR A 689 -6.41 -3.65 18.44
N PHE A 690 -5.50 -2.69 18.64
CA PHE A 690 -5.03 -2.25 19.95
C PHE A 690 -5.84 -1.09 20.55
N GLY A 691 -6.99 -0.74 19.98
CA GLY A 691 -7.84 0.34 20.48
C GLY A 691 -7.15 1.71 20.51
N GLY A 692 -6.20 1.96 19.61
CA GLY A 692 -5.39 3.18 19.59
C GLY A 692 -4.27 3.24 20.63
N GLN A 693 -4.09 2.21 21.47
CA GLN A 693 -3.12 2.22 22.57
C GLN A 693 -1.67 1.96 22.10
N TRP A 694 -1.49 1.36 20.93
CA TRP A 694 -0.18 1.02 20.38
C TRP A 694 -0.19 1.05 18.86
N ASP A 695 0.81 1.72 18.26
CA ASP A 695 1.05 1.75 16.82
C ASP A 695 2.38 1.02 16.49
N PRO A 696 2.34 -0.32 16.34
CA PRO A 696 3.54 -1.09 16.00
C PRO A 696 4.08 -0.76 14.60
N GLU A 697 3.23 -0.35 13.67
CA GLU A 697 3.63 -0.06 12.29
C GLU A 697 4.44 1.25 12.23
N CYS A 698 4.11 2.24 13.07
CA CYS A 698 4.96 3.42 13.25
C CYS A 698 6.36 3.02 13.72
N ARG A 699 6.44 2.15 14.74
CA ARG A 699 7.71 1.66 15.27
C ARG A 699 8.53 0.90 14.22
N ILE A 700 7.88 0.09 13.39
CA ILE A 700 8.55 -0.63 12.30
C ILE A 700 9.08 0.35 11.25
N ARG A 701 8.31 1.38 10.89
CA ARG A 701 8.78 2.42 9.94
C ARG A 701 9.99 3.19 10.47
N GLU A 702 10.02 3.52 11.76
CA GLU A 702 11.18 4.18 12.41
C GLU A 702 12.47 3.36 12.31
N LEU A 703 12.34 2.03 12.32
CA LEU A 703 13.47 1.09 12.32
C LEU A 703 13.65 0.41 10.97
N TRP A 704 12.95 0.86 9.92
CA TRP A 704 12.91 0.20 8.63
C TRP A 704 14.30 -0.07 8.04
N ASN A 705 15.24 0.86 8.24
CA ASN A 705 16.61 0.73 7.73
C ASN A 705 17.39 -0.46 8.32
N VAL A 706 17.01 -0.95 9.51
CA VAL A 706 17.64 -2.11 10.15
C VAL A 706 16.82 -3.38 10.09
N LEU A 707 15.53 -3.29 9.75
CA LEU A 707 14.68 -4.46 9.67
C LEU A 707 14.87 -5.10 8.28
N ALA A 708 15.28 -6.37 8.26
CA ALA A 708 15.71 -7.06 7.04
C ALA A 708 14.53 -7.45 6.14
N TYR A 709 14.00 -6.53 5.31
CA TYR A 709 12.80 -6.74 4.47
C TYR A 709 12.93 -6.63 2.95
#